data_AF-A0A937QQU4-F1
#
_entry.id   AF-A0A937QQU4-F1
#
_cell.length_a   1.000
_cell.length_b   1.000
_cell.length_c   1.000
_cell.angle_alpha   90.00
_cell.angle_beta   90.00
_cell.angle_gamma   90.00
#
_symmetry.space_group_name_H-M   'P 1'
#
loop_
_entity.id
_entity.type
_entity.pdbx_description
1 polymer ?
#
loop_
_entity_poly.entity_id
_entity_poly.type
_entity_poly.pdbx_seq_one_letter_code
_entity_poly.pdbx_strand_id
1 'polypeptide(L)'
;MRRNCCLFFSLSIAVLSISLAQAEQASSTGLSTAMQRLAEHIRGTSTLNADQIKQQTDIIRKNVELIGQTSNIISEAFDLAASYETAVGPLFMNQATRGGFPRKPAGGLELDRAMFVVQQGVIDHAFTPENLKKYRQILDGAAFETSSYFPGAVDAPADPTVVHEVTINASQPACWGIPVMDNEKPARRPTGCYLAPGSIAEVTVPESIVGRGFGIRVGAHSWDLVRKPKIVRLDRVSIVYPIEEIHTSVANPLGGGIYIEVPYLADAGIVKVRIKNAVRSPFFSARSFDKTTLEQWRKIERHHPGPWADFESDKFMMQVPTKWIYNYDDPVTLMRDWDKSMDIVSELFGLPLIRPKTVLYLQVDLIFRGSANFPGYPQSNFRYNPNTPENGHSDHWLLKGPQSAGQTIFHELGHAQLFTKFRGEVEAVVNLPYVAVLNKGFGVDLDAAFGRSFSKPYVSLDQAAIMWMVTQNFRKGKPMNISNSPANEVRYQHRGYGKYVEIAKLFGWKALEDFWHSVNLDYLKEVEYPRNSDPTDSRILRMSRTAGADLRPLIHFWGIHPEDNDALKEAMEKEGLKPSPLIYDRLVHYKTLIPMNNAEFAQHAKIVNPRGISKGRNPLYGEGWYYTWLPKYEESHGIAAQAALQKIIDLYFPGGRP
;
A
#
# COMPACT_ATOMS: atom_id res chain seq x y z
N MET A 1 -16.61 66.95 10.20
CA MET A 1 -16.88 65.52 10.50
C MET A 1 -16.05 64.52 9.64
N ARG A 2 -14.85 64.85 9.16
CA ARG A 2 -13.99 63.90 8.39
C ARG A 2 -12.52 63.88 8.86
N ARG A 3 -12.29 63.94 10.18
CA ARG A 3 -10.98 63.67 10.80
C ARG A 3 -10.98 62.56 11.86
N ASN A 4 -12.15 62.03 12.24
CA ASN A 4 -12.23 61.00 13.28
C ASN A 4 -12.33 59.56 12.75
N CYS A 5 -12.62 59.30 11.47
CA CYS A 5 -12.79 57.92 10.97
C CYS A 5 -11.47 57.16 10.74
N CYS A 6 -10.35 57.84 10.41
CA CYS A 6 -9.07 57.17 10.21
C CYS A 6 -8.41 56.73 11.52
N LEU A 7 -8.57 57.47 12.63
CA LEU A 7 -8.00 57.08 13.92
C LEU A 7 -8.66 55.82 14.51
N PHE A 8 -9.99 55.65 14.37
CA PHE A 8 -10.71 54.48 14.92
C PHE A 8 -10.42 53.16 14.20
N PHE A 9 -10.04 53.20 12.91
CA PHE A 9 -9.66 52.00 12.15
C PHE A 9 -8.24 51.54 12.50
N SER A 10 -7.29 52.47 12.63
CA SER A 10 -5.92 52.18 13.09
C SER A 10 -5.86 51.75 14.57
N LEU A 11 -6.73 52.31 15.43
CA LEU A 11 -6.81 51.90 16.85
C LEU A 11 -7.40 50.49 17.00
N SER A 12 -8.43 50.15 16.20
CA SER A 12 -9.05 48.81 16.23
C SER A 12 -8.09 47.73 15.74
N ILE A 13 -7.28 47.99 14.70
CA ILE A 13 -6.25 47.05 14.22
C ILE A 13 -5.15 46.90 15.27
N ALA A 14 -4.66 48.01 15.85
CA ALA A 14 -3.63 47.95 16.89
C ALA A 14 -4.10 47.22 18.16
N VAL A 15 -5.34 47.46 18.63
CA VAL A 15 -5.92 46.76 19.79
C VAL A 15 -6.13 45.27 19.50
N LEU A 16 -6.56 44.91 18.29
CA LEU A 16 -6.69 43.51 17.88
C LEU A 16 -5.32 42.82 17.85
N SER A 17 -4.30 43.46 17.26
CA SER A 17 -2.92 42.95 17.24
C SER A 17 -2.31 42.81 18.65
N ILE A 18 -2.58 43.75 19.55
CA ILE A 18 -2.14 43.68 20.96
C ILE A 18 -2.84 42.53 21.68
N SER A 19 -4.15 42.34 21.47
CA SER A 19 -4.92 41.25 22.09
C SER A 19 -4.48 39.86 21.61
N LEU A 20 -4.13 39.73 20.32
CA LEU A 20 -3.58 38.50 19.75
C LEU A 20 -2.18 38.19 20.30
N ALA A 21 -1.29 39.19 20.34
CA ALA A 21 0.04 39.04 20.94
C ALA A 21 -0.02 38.66 22.42
N GLN A 22 -0.95 39.23 23.19
CA GLN A 22 -1.18 38.88 24.60
C GLN A 22 -1.70 37.45 24.75
N ALA A 23 -2.61 37.01 23.87
CA ALA A 23 -3.14 35.65 23.90
C ALA A 23 -2.06 34.60 23.54
N GLU A 24 -1.20 34.89 22.57
CA GLU A 24 -0.07 34.04 22.18
C GLU A 24 0.99 33.98 23.29
N GLN A 25 1.27 35.11 23.95
CA GLN A 25 2.16 35.17 25.11
C GLN A 25 1.60 34.40 26.32
N ALA A 26 0.30 34.48 26.58
CA ALA A 26 -0.34 33.70 27.65
C ALA A 26 -0.31 32.19 27.35
N SER A 27 -0.48 31.81 26.09
CA SER A 27 -0.48 30.41 25.63
C SER A 27 0.91 29.78 25.71
N SER A 28 1.95 30.51 25.27
CA SER A 28 3.35 30.09 25.43
C SER A 28 3.78 29.97 26.90
N THR A 29 3.36 30.91 27.76
CA THR A 29 3.58 30.84 29.21
C THR A 29 2.91 29.60 29.81
N GLY A 30 1.68 29.28 29.37
CA GLY A 30 0.95 28.09 29.80
C GLY A 30 1.63 26.78 29.38
N LEU A 31 2.15 26.70 28.15
CA LEU A 31 2.91 25.55 27.66
C LEU A 31 4.19 25.33 28.46
N SER A 32 5.01 26.37 28.62
CA SER A 32 6.27 26.31 29.39
C SER A 32 6.02 25.87 30.84
N THR A 33 5.01 26.46 31.50
CA THR A 33 4.62 26.08 32.87
C THR A 33 4.21 24.60 32.97
N ALA A 34 3.46 24.10 31.99
CA ALA A 34 3.03 22.70 31.98
C ALA A 34 4.22 21.74 31.80
N MET A 35 5.15 22.05 30.89
CA MET A 35 6.38 21.27 30.69
C MET A 35 7.27 21.30 31.92
N GLN A 36 7.46 22.47 32.53
CA GLN A 36 8.25 22.63 33.76
C GLN A 36 7.69 21.78 34.91
N ARG A 37 6.36 21.79 35.13
CA ARG A 37 5.72 20.98 36.18
C ARG A 37 5.92 19.49 35.97
N LEU A 38 5.88 19.01 34.73
CA LEU A 38 6.21 17.63 34.40
C LEU A 38 7.69 17.32 34.66
N ALA A 39 8.60 18.24 34.31
CA ALA A 39 10.04 18.07 34.56
C ALA A 39 10.35 18.05 36.07
N GLU A 40 9.68 18.89 36.87
CA GLU A 40 9.76 18.86 38.34
C GLU A 40 9.21 17.56 38.92
N HIS A 41 8.13 17.03 38.34
CA HIS A 41 7.59 15.73 38.70
C HIS A 41 8.59 14.60 38.47
N ILE A 42 9.21 14.57 37.29
CA ILE A 42 10.20 13.56 36.90
C ILE A 42 11.43 13.64 37.81
N ARG A 43 11.89 14.84 38.16
CA ARG A 43 13.06 15.06 39.04
C ARG A 43 12.75 14.86 40.53
N GLY A 44 11.49 14.65 40.90
CA GLY A 44 11.06 14.48 42.29
C GLY A 44 11.07 15.77 43.12
N THR A 45 11.20 16.94 42.49
CA THR A 45 11.16 18.24 43.18
C THR A 45 9.74 18.71 43.48
N SER A 46 8.75 18.18 42.76
CA SER A 46 7.32 18.30 43.02
C SER A 46 6.65 16.97 42.67
N THR A 47 5.49 16.63 43.25
CA THR A 47 4.79 15.39 42.90
C THR A 47 3.42 15.72 42.32
N LEU A 48 3.14 15.21 41.13
CA LEU A 48 1.84 15.28 40.48
C LEU A 48 1.15 13.92 40.57
N ASN A 49 -0.16 13.93 40.84
CA ASN A 49 -0.99 12.74 40.68
C ASN A 49 -1.41 12.55 39.21
N ALA A 50 -2.05 11.42 38.89
CA ALA A 50 -2.47 11.08 37.54
C ALA A 50 -3.35 12.15 36.86
N ASP A 51 -4.32 12.71 37.58
CA ASP A 51 -5.21 13.76 37.04
C ASP A 51 -4.45 15.06 36.77
N GLN A 52 -3.49 15.42 37.62
CA GLN A 52 -2.65 16.59 37.42
C GLN A 52 -1.70 16.44 36.24
N ILE A 53 -1.11 15.25 36.02
CA ILE A 53 -0.30 14.93 34.84
C ILE A 53 -1.15 15.01 33.57
N LYS A 54 -2.36 14.45 33.62
CA LYS A 54 -3.32 14.54 32.51
C LYS A 54 -3.67 16.00 32.20
N GLN A 55 -3.91 16.82 33.22
CA GLN A 55 -4.16 18.26 33.04
C GLN A 55 -2.98 18.96 32.36
N GLN A 56 -1.73 18.69 32.76
CA GLN A 56 -0.55 19.26 32.09
C GLN A 56 -0.46 18.77 30.63
N THR A 57 -0.75 17.49 30.40
CA THR A 57 -0.76 16.89 29.05
C THR A 57 -1.80 17.55 28.14
N ASP A 58 -3.00 17.83 28.65
CA ASP A 58 -4.06 18.49 27.90
C ASP A 58 -3.69 19.96 27.58
N ILE A 59 -3.00 20.66 28.50
CA ILE A 59 -2.42 21.99 28.23
C ILE A 59 -1.37 21.91 27.12
N ILE A 60 -0.43 20.97 27.19
CA ILE A 60 0.60 20.80 26.15
C ILE A 60 -0.05 20.50 24.81
N ARG A 61 -1.00 19.56 24.76
CA ARG A 61 -1.70 19.19 23.52
C ARG A 61 -2.44 20.36 22.88
N LYS A 62 -3.05 21.23 23.69
CA LYS A 62 -3.79 22.40 23.20
C LYS A 62 -2.87 23.46 22.57
N ASN A 63 -1.60 23.48 22.95
CA ASN A 63 -0.61 24.48 22.53
C ASN A 63 0.59 23.83 21.81
N VAL A 64 0.42 22.63 21.26
CA VAL A 64 1.52 21.79 20.75
C VAL A 64 2.25 22.44 19.58
N GLU A 65 1.53 23.24 18.79
CA GLU A 65 2.03 24.04 17.68
C GLU A 65 3.03 25.12 18.11
N LEU A 66 3.02 25.52 19.39
CA LEU A 66 3.94 26.54 19.91
C LEU A 66 5.35 25.97 20.21
N ILE A 67 5.51 24.63 20.24
CA ILE A 67 6.78 23.99 20.62
C ILE A 67 7.96 24.48 19.76
N GLY A 68 7.73 24.72 18.47
CA GLY A 68 8.76 25.18 17.53
C GLY A 68 8.95 26.69 17.41
N GLN A 69 8.22 27.51 18.16
CA GLN A 69 8.18 28.96 17.92
C GLN A 69 9.39 29.72 18.48
N THR A 70 9.95 29.28 19.61
CA THR A 70 11.05 29.97 20.29
C THR A 70 12.12 28.99 20.75
N SER A 71 13.37 29.46 20.85
CA SER A 71 14.48 28.68 21.36
C SER A 71 14.20 28.09 22.75
N ASN A 72 13.60 28.87 23.64
CA ASN A 72 13.34 28.45 25.02
C ASN A 72 12.35 27.28 25.06
N ILE A 73 11.25 27.37 24.32
CA ILE A 73 10.23 26.31 24.30
C ILE A 73 10.81 25.04 23.66
N ILE A 74 11.61 25.16 22.60
CA ILE A 74 12.31 24.02 21.98
C ILE A 74 13.24 23.36 23.01
N SER A 75 14.09 24.13 23.69
CA SER A 75 15.00 23.62 24.73
C SER A 75 14.24 22.94 25.86
N GLU A 76 13.18 23.57 26.40
CA GLU A 76 12.37 23.00 27.47
C GLU A 76 11.73 21.67 27.07
N ALA A 77 11.26 21.54 25.82
CA ALA A 77 10.69 20.30 25.32
C ALA A 77 11.73 19.16 25.23
N PHE A 78 12.96 19.46 24.80
CA PHE A 78 14.06 18.49 24.78
C PHE A 78 14.55 18.14 26.19
N ASP A 79 14.71 19.13 27.07
CA ASP A 79 15.11 18.90 28.46
C ASP A 79 14.10 18.01 29.20
N LEU A 80 12.81 18.23 28.95
CA LEU A 80 11.73 17.41 29.48
C LEU A 80 11.79 15.97 28.93
N ALA A 81 12.00 15.80 27.62
CA ALA A 81 12.15 14.49 27.01
C ALA A 81 13.38 13.74 27.56
N ALA A 82 14.54 14.40 27.62
CA ALA A 82 15.77 13.83 28.16
C ALA A 82 15.66 13.45 29.64
N SER A 83 14.99 14.29 30.44
CA SER A 83 14.70 13.98 31.85
C SER A 83 13.86 12.72 31.98
N TYR A 84 12.84 12.55 31.15
CA TYR A 84 12.02 11.34 31.12
C TYR A 84 12.83 10.12 30.66
N GLU A 85 13.61 10.24 29.59
CA GLU A 85 14.43 9.13 29.06
C GLU A 85 15.44 8.66 30.11
N THR A 86 16.03 9.58 30.88
CA THR A 86 16.94 9.25 31.99
C THR A 86 16.23 8.59 33.18
N ALA A 87 15.07 9.12 33.59
CA ALA A 87 14.41 8.68 34.82
C ALA A 87 13.51 7.44 34.63
N VAL A 88 12.85 7.32 33.49
CA VAL A 88 11.84 6.28 33.18
C VAL A 88 12.35 5.31 32.11
N GLY A 89 13.21 5.77 31.22
CA GLY A 89 13.66 5.04 30.03
C GLY A 89 12.88 5.47 28.77
N PRO A 90 13.47 5.32 27.57
CA PRO A 90 12.86 5.81 26.34
C PRO A 90 11.53 5.15 26.01
N LEU A 91 10.63 5.91 25.37
CA LEU A 91 9.36 5.37 24.89
C LEU A 91 9.60 4.14 24.00
N PHE A 92 8.74 3.14 24.17
CA PHE A 92 8.76 1.83 23.50
C PHE A 92 9.94 0.91 23.86
N MET A 93 10.91 1.40 24.63
CA MET A 93 12.05 0.64 25.12
C MET A 93 11.96 0.36 26.61
N ASN A 94 11.36 1.28 27.39
CA ASN A 94 11.11 1.08 28.81
C ASN A 94 10.08 -0.04 29.08
N GLN A 95 10.07 -0.54 30.31
CA GLN A 95 9.22 -1.69 30.70
C GLN A 95 7.73 -1.44 30.47
N ALA A 96 7.24 -0.22 30.71
CA ALA A 96 5.82 0.13 30.68
C ALA A 96 5.27 0.25 29.25
N THR A 97 6.11 0.71 28.30
CA THR A 97 5.70 1.00 26.92
C THR A 97 6.25 0.02 25.89
N ARG A 98 7.06 -0.96 26.31
CA ARG A 98 7.59 -2.03 25.44
C ARG A 98 6.45 -2.77 24.73
N GLY A 99 6.53 -2.84 23.40
CA GLY A 99 5.49 -3.46 22.57
C GLY A 99 4.25 -2.59 22.34
N GLY A 100 4.26 -1.33 22.82
CA GLY A 100 3.25 -0.33 22.58
C GLY A 100 2.05 -0.39 23.53
N PHE A 101 1.29 0.70 23.61
CA PHE A 101 0.21 0.91 24.57
C PHE A 101 -1.11 1.36 23.91
N PRO A 102 -2.27 1.17 24.55
CA PRO A 102 -3.55 1.62 24.00
C PRO A 102 -3.59 3.13 23.81
N ARG A 103 -4.18 3.60 22.70
CA ARG A 103 -4.41 5.03 22.44
C ARG A 103 -5.35 5.64 23.47
N LYS A 104 -6.42 4.91 23.82
CA LYS A 104 -7.33 5.31 24.90
C LYS A 104 -6.59 5.29 26.24
N PRO A 105 -6.74 6.31 27.10
CA PRO A 105 -6.14 6.33 28.43
C PRO A 105 -6.50 5.06 29.22
N ALA A 106 -5.47 4.32 29.61
CA ALA A 106 -5.53 3.10 30.41
C ALA A 106 -4.11 2.76 30.89
N GLY A 107 -4.02 2.01 32.00
CA GLY A 107 -2.78 1.35 32.43
C GLY A 107 -1.79 2.20 33.23
N GLY A 108 -2.18 3.36 33.77
CA GLY A 108 -1.29 4.19 34.58
C GLY A 108 -0.12 4.81 33.78
N LEU A 109 -0.36 5.11 32.50
CA LEU A 109 0.63 5.61 31.54
C LEU A 109 0.49 7.12 31.30
N GLU A 110 0.04 7.88 32.28
CA GLU A 110 -0.24 9.31 32.13
C GLU A 110 1.03 10.08 31.74
N LEU A 111 2.17 9.77 32.38
CA LEU A 111 3.45 10.40 32.09
C LEU A 111 4.00 10.00 30.71
N ASP A 112 3.91 8.72 30.33
CA ASP A 112 4.33 8.24 29.01
C ASP A 112 3.53 8.90 27.88
N ARG A 113 2.23 9.15 28.12
CA ARG A 113 1.36 9.87 27.19
C ARG A 113 1.73 11.35 27.11
N ALA A 114 2.14 11.96 28.21
CA ALA A 114 2.66 13.32 28.21
C ALA A 114 3.90 13.40 27.32
N MET A 115 4.87 12.50 27.51
CA MET A 115 6.06 12.45 26.65
C MET A 115 5.75 12.14 25.20
N PHE A 116 4.80 11.24 24.93
CA PHE A 116 4.37 10.98 23.56
C PHE A 116 3.89 12.26 22.87
N VAL A 117 3.11 13.11 23.56
CA VAL A 117 2.63 14.39 23.02
C VAL A 117 3.79 15.36 22.79
N VAL A 118 4.71 15.48 23.75
CA VAL A 118 5.89 16.37 23.66
C VAL A 118 6.79 15.96 22.48
N GLN A 119 7.22 14.70 22.44
CA GLN A 119 8.10 14.20 21.37
C GLN A 119 7.44 14.32 19.99
N GLN A 120 6.13 14.04 19.88
CA GLN A 120 5.40 14.21 18.63
C GLN A 120 5.34 15.67 18.20
N GLY A 121 5.06 16.59 19.13
CA GLY A 121 5.01 18.02 18.86
C GLY A 121 6.36 18.61 18.44
N VAL A 122 7.45 18.15 19.03
CA VAL A 122 8.82 18.52 18.61
C VAL A 122 9.07 18.13 17.15
N ILE A 123 8.75 16.89 16.74
CA ILE A 123 8.90 16.44 15.36
C ILE A 123 8.08 17.30 14.40
N ASP A 124 6.82 17.58 14.78
CA ASP A 124 5.86 18.25 13.90
C ASP A 124 6.14 19.76 13.73
N HIS A 125 6.75 20.40 14.73
CA HIS A 125 6.81 21.86 14.80
C HIS A 125 8.22 22.45 14.97
N ALA A 126 9.18 21.73 15.57
CA ALA A 126 10.51 22.29 15.82
C ALA A 126 11.45 22.17 14.61
N PHE A 127 11.32 21.11 13.80
CA PHE A 127 12.26 20.75 12.73
C PHE A 127 11.84 21.29 11.35
N THR A 128 11.68 22.62 11.22
CA THR A 128 11.35 23.29 9.95
C THR A 128 12.60 23.84 9.24
N PRO A 129 12.56 24.15 7.92
CA PRO A 129 13.67 24.81 7.23
C PRO A 129 14.16 26.08 7.94
N GLU A 130 13.23 26.91 8.42
CA GLU A 130 13.51 28.18 9.08
C GLU A 130 14.19 27.95 10.45
N ASN A 131 13.68 26.99 11.22
CA ASN A 131 14.21 26.69 12.54
C ASN A 131 15.59 26.05 12.48
N LEU A 132 15.91 25.25 11.45
CA LEU A 132 17.26 24.73 11.24
C LEU A 132 18.29 25.83 10.95
N LYS A 133 17.85 26.96 10.40
CA LYS A 133 18.70 28.17 10.24
C LYS A 133 18.76 28.96 11.55
N LYS A 134 17.61 29.25 12.17
CA LYS A 134 17.47 30.16 13.32
C LYS A 134 17.92 29.56 14.67
N TYR A 135 17.61 28.30 14.91
CA TYR A 135 17.82 27.60 16.18
C TYR A 135 18.81 26.44 16.06
N ARG A 136 19.74 26.54 15.10
CA ARG A 136 20.70 25.48 14.80
C ARG A 136 21.44 24.96 16.02
N GLN A 137 21.89 25.84 16.91
CA GLN A 137 22.64 25.46 18.12
C GLN A 137 21.86 24.57 19.09
N ILE A 138 20.52 24.58 19.02
CA ILE A 138 19.65 23.77 19.88
C ILE A 138 19.25 22.48 19.16
N LEU A 139 19.08 22.53 17.83
CA LEU A 139 18.62 21.38 17.03
C LEU A 139 19.78 20.45 16.62
N ASP A 140 21.00 20.97 16.49
CA ASP A 140 22.20 20.19 16.19
C ASP A 140 22.61 19.41 17.45
N GLY A 141 22.61 18.08 17.37
CA GLY A 141 22.79 17.16 18.49
C GLY A 141 21.48 16.71 19.16
N ALA A 142 20.33 17.29 18.81
CA ALA A 142 19.07 16.97 19.47
C ALA A 142 18.39 15.73 18.89
N ALA A 143 18.31 14.67 19.69
CA ALA A 143 17.72 13.39 19.32
C ALA A 143 16.82 12.83 20.43
N PHE A 144 15.99 11.85 20.08
CA PHE A 144 15.31 11.01 21.08
C PHE A 144 15.96 9.63 21.12
N GLU A 145 16.18 9.08 22.30
CA GLU A 145 16.73 7.73 22.46
C GLU A 145 15.78 6.66 21.86
N THR A 146 14.47 6.94 21.79
CA THR A 146 13.48 6.07 21.12
C THR A 146 13.79 5.81 19.64
N SER A 147 14.62 6.65 19.01
CA SER A 147 15.16 6.42 17.67
C SER A 147 15.83 5.05 17.53
N SER A 148 16.48 4.54 18.58
CA SER A 148 17.12 3.21 18.60
C SER A 148 16.13 2.06 18.42
N TYR A 149 14.86 2.27 18.78
CA TYR A 149 13.80 1.29 18.57
C TYR A 149 13.15 1.44 17.19
N PHE A 150 12.71 2.65 16.83
CA PHE A 150 12.11 2.92 15.52
C PHE A 150 12.26 4.40 15.12
N PRO A 151 12.71 4.72 13.89
CA PRO A 151 13.02 3.81 12.79
C PRO A 151 14.31 3.01 12.98
N GLY A 152 15.13 3.30 13.99
CA GLY A 152 16.44 2.68 14.24
C GLY A 152 17.51 3.76 14.27
N ALA A 153 18.48 3.65 15.16
CA ALA A 153 19.59 4.59 15.25
C ALA A 153 20.84 4.06 14.53
N VAL A 154 21.71 4.98 14.13
CA VAL A 154 23.08 4.73 13.67
C VAL A 154 23.94 5.88 14.17
N ASP A 155 25.21 5.61 14.45
CA ASP A 155 26.17 6.65 14.85
C ASP A 155 26.36 7.67 13.73
N ALA A 156 26.59 8.93 14.11
CA ALA A 156 26.96 9.98 13.16
C ALA A 156 28.24 9.60 12.38
N PRO A 157 28.43 10.10 11.14
CA PRO A 157 29.65 9.80 10.40
C PRO A 157 30.88 10.32 11.16
N ALA A 158 31.93 9.49 11.21
CA ALA A 158 33.18 9.85 11.90
C ALA A 158 33.81 11.14 11.35
N ASP A 159 33.65 11.39 10.05
CA ASP A 159 34.00 12.64 9.39
C ASP A 159 32.73 13.27 8.78
N PRO A 160 32.18 14.35 9.38
CA PRO A 160 30.97 15.01 8.89
C PRO A 160 31.23 15.80 7.60
N THR A 161 32.49 15.89 7.13
CA THR A 161 32.85 16.56 5.88
C THR A 161 32.73 15.66 4.66
N VAL A 162 32.62 14.34 4.85
CA VAL A 162 32.41 13.37 3.77
C VAL A 162 31.11 13.69 3.02
N VAL A 163 31.21 13.71 1.70
CA VAL A 163 30.10 13.98 0.78
C VAL A 163 29.77 12.72 0.00
N HIS A 164 28.53 12.27 0.07
CA HIS A 164 27.99 11.18 -0.74
C HIS A 164 27.33 11.77 -1.98
N GLU A 165 27.87 11.49 -3.16
CA GLU A 165 27.23 11.84 -4.44
C GLU A 165 26.32 10.71 -4.89
N VAL A 166 25.08 11.04 -5.23
CA VAL A 166 24.03 10.08 -5.58
C VAL A 166 23.35 10.50 -6.87
N THR A 167 23.15 9.55 -7.77
CA THR A 167 22.41 9.77 -9.02
C THR A 167 20.96 9.33 -8.87
N ILE A 168 20.01 10.18 -9.28
CA ILE A 168 18.57 9.89 -9.24
C ILE A 168 17.90 10.26 -10.55
N ASN A 169 16.74 9.63 -10.83
CA ASN A 169 15.81 10.09 -11.85
C ASN A 169 14.85 11.12 -11.26
N ALA A 170 15.04 12.39 -11.63
CA ALA A 170 14.24 13.54 -11.22
C ALA A 170 13.12 13.89 -12.22
N SER A 171 12.70 12.92 -13.04
CA SER A 171 11.49 13.01 -13.86
C SER A 171 10.35 12.14 -13.30
N GLN A 172 9.14 12.67 -13.39
CA GLN A 172 7.87 11.97 -13.21
C GLN A 172 6.87 12.57 -14.23
N PRO A 173 6.94 12.19 -15.52
CA PRO A 173 6.07 12.75 -16.55
C PRO A 173 4.59 12.39 -16.32
N ALA A 174 3.71 12.94 -17.16
CA ALA A 174 2.29 12.61 -17.11
C ALA A 174 2.06 11.10 -17.30
N CYS A 175 1.06 10.56 -16.60
CA CYS A 175 0.66 9.17 -16.79
C CYS A 175 -0.12 8.99 -18.10
N TRP A 176 0.05 7.83 -18.73
CA TRP A 176 -0.71 7.43 -19.91
C TRP A 176 -1.87 6.52 -19.53
N GLY A 177 -3.02 6.70 -20.19
CA GLY A 177 -4.22 5.89 -19.97
C GLY A 177 -4.99 6.27 -18.72
N ILE A 178 -5.82 5.35 -18.21
CA ILE A 178 -6.63 5.57 -17.02
C ILE A 178 -5.74 5.87 -15.80
N PRO A 179 -6.18 6.73 -14.87
CA PRO A 179 -5.42 6.98 -13.64
C PRO A 179 -5.22 5.70 -12.84
N VAL A 180 -4.02 5.51 -12.30
CA VAL A 180 -3.72 4.51 -11.27
C VAL A 180 -3.60 5.20 -9.92
N MET A 181 -3.81 4.46 -8.83
CA MET A 181 -3.81 5.03 -7.49
C MET A 181 -2.46 5.72 -7.18
N ASP A 182 -2.54 6.90 -6.55
CA ASP A 182 -1.39 7.71 -6.13
C ASP A 182 -0.46 8.17 -7.28
N ASN A 183 -0.89 8.11 -8.55
CA ASN A 183 -0.08 8.47 -9.71
C ASN A 183 0.47 9.92 -9.70
N GLU A 184 -0.30 10.86 -9.16
CA GLU A 184 0.07 12.28 -9.04
C GLU A 184 0.82 12.61 -7.75
N LYS A 185 0.96 11.65 -6.82
CA LYS A 185 1.82 11.85 -5.66
C LYS A 185 3.28 11.84 -6.10
N PRO A 186 4.16 12.59 -5.41
CA PRO A 186 5.57 12.58 -5.70
C PRO A 186 6.18 11.17 -5.77
N ALA A 187 7.03 10.93 -6.77
CA ALA A 187 7.82 9.72 -6.89
C ALA A 187 8.99 9.78 -5.92
N ARG A 188 9.16 8.72 -5.12
CA ARG A 188 10.19 8.65 -4.09
C ARG A 188 11.46 8.02 -4.66
N ARG A 189 12.59 8.70 -4.48
CA ARG A 189 13.93 8.26 -4.92
C ARG A 189 14.86 8.05 -3.73
N PRO A 190 15.18 6.79 -3.36
CA PRO A 190 16.19 6.47 -2.36
C PRO A 190 17.55 7.03 -2.72
N THR A 191 18.29 7.46 -1.70
CA THR A 191 19.65 7.99 -1.88
C THR A 191 20.75 7.03 -1.40
N GLY A 192 20.39 5.94 -0.72
CA GLY A 192 21.34 5.09 -0.01
C GLY A 192 22.04 5.80 1.15
N CYS A 193 21.50 6.93 1.63
CA CYS A 193 22.00 7.67 2.78
C CYS A 193 20.98 7.65 3.92
N TYR A 194 21.47 7.67 5.14
CA TYR A 194 20.73 7.68 6.38
C TYR A 194 21.21 8.83 7.26
N LEU A 195 20.27 9.61 7.78
CA LEU A 195 20.55 10.63 8.77
C LEU A 195 20.64 9.98 10.15
N ALA A 196 21.80 10.07 10.80
CA ALA A 196 21.94 9.71 12.20
C ALA A 196 21.04 10.61 13.07
N PRO A 197 20.30 10.07 14.05
CA PRO A 197 19.52 10.89 14.98
C PRO A 197 20.37 12.00 15.61
N GLY A 198 19.83 13.22 15.67
CA GLY A 198 20.55 14.39 16.19
C GLY A 198 21.54 15.04 15.23
N SER A 199 21.76 14.49 14.04
CA SER A 199 22.60 15.17 13.03
C SER A 199 21.78 16.12 12.15
N ILE A 200 22.44 17.15 11.62
CA ILE A 200 21.94 17.96 10.51
C ILE A 200 22.76 17.66 9.25
N ALA A 201 22.12 17.10 8.23
CA ALA A 201 22.74 16.89 6.93
C ALA A 201 22.52 18.11 6.02
N GLU A 202 23.47 18.37 5.12
CA GLU A 202 23.29 19.33 4.04
C GLU A 202 23.14 18.57 2.72
N VAL A 203 22.05 18.85 2.01
CA VAL A 203 21.77 18.31 0.69
C VAL A 203 22.00 19.40 -0.35
N THR A 204 22.93 19.16 -1.27
CA THR A 204 23.21 20.02 -2.42
C THR A 204 22.59 19.43 -3.68
N VAL A 205 21.80 20.22 -4.39
CA VAL A 205 21.07 19.84 -5.60
C VAL A 205 21.49 20.68 -6.81
N PRO A 206 21.22 20.27 -8.06
CA PRO A 206 21.39 21.15 -9.21
C PRO A 206 20.26 22.18 -9.29
N GLU A 207 20.56 23.33 -9.91
CA GLU A 207 19.60 24.42 -10.18
C GLU A 207 18.31 23.93 -10.88
N SER A 208 18.41 22.86 -11.68
CA SER A 208 17.28 22.31 -12.45
C SER A 208 16.10 21.82 -11.60
N ILE A 209 16.26 21.63 -10.29
CA ILE A 209 15.19 21.16 -9.38
C ILE A 209 14.85 22.13 -8.24
N VAL A 210 15.54 23.28 -8.16
CA VAL A 210 15.33 24.30 -7.13
C VAL A 210 14.04 25.09 -7.40
N GLY A 211 13.17 25.23 -6.39
CA GLY A 211 11.91 25.97 -6.48
C GLY A 211 10.87 25.33 -7.40
N ARG A 212 11.01 24.02 -7.69
CA ARG A 212 10.13 23.29 -8.63
C ARG A 212 9.21 22.27 -7.96
N GLY A 213 8.99 22.41 -6.65
CA GLY A 213 8.13 21.51 -5.88
C GLY A 213 8.77 20.17 -5.47
N PHE A 214 10.08 20.02 -5.67
CA PHE A 214 10.83 18.89 -5.14
C PHE A 214 10.95 18.99 -3.61
N GLY A 215 11.09 17.84 -2.96
CA GLY A 215 11.31 17.76 -1.52
C GLY A 215 12.39 16.76 -1.13
N ILE A 216 13.00 16.96 0.04
CA ILE A 216 13.89 16.01 0.70
C ILE A 216 13.12 15.39 1.86
N ARG A 217 12.89 14.09 1.82
CA ARG A 217 12.30 13.35 2.94
C ARG A 217 13.41 12.76 3.82
N VAL A 218 13.27 12.93 5.13
CA VAL A 218 14.07 12.22 6.14
C VAL A 218 13.15 11.29 6.92
N GLY A 219 13.38 9.98 6.81
CA GLY A 219 12.53 8.91 7.35
C GLY A 219 11.57 8.36 6.30
N ALA A 220 11.60 7.06 6.05
CA ALA A 220 10.85 6.46 4.96
C ALA A 220 9.36 6.20 5.25
N HIS A 221 9.00 5.99 6.52
CA HIS A 221 7.65 5.63 6.95
C HIS A 221 6.74 6.85 7.00
N SER A 222 6.02 7.08 5.89
CA SER A 222 5.18 8.27 5.71
C SER A 222 3.71 8.08 6.11
N TRP A 223 3.35 6.94 6.71
CA TRP A 223 2.00 6.70 7.22
C TRP A 223 1.83 7.28 8.63
N ASP A 224 0.88 8.21 8.75
CA ASP A 224 0.44 8.75 10.04
C ASP A 224 -0.43 7.72 10.79
N LEU A 225 -0.01 7.37 12.01
CA LEU A 225 -0.68 6.38 12.86
C LEU A 225 -1.64 6.98 13.90
N VAL A 226 -1.94 8.29 13.87
CA VAL A 226 -2.78 8.97 14.87
C VAL A 226 -4.14 8.31 15.09
N ARG A 227 -4.72 7.71 14.03
CA ARG A 227 -6.01 7.00 14.08
C ARG A 227 -5.92 5.56 14.59
N LYS A 228 -4.73 5.07 14.94
CA LYS A 228 -4.55 3.70 15.43
C LYS A 228 -4.98 3.56 16.89
N PRO A 229 -5.71 2.49 17.24
CA PRO A 229 -6.14 2.24 18.61
C PRO A 229 -4.99 1.80 19.53
N LYS A 230 -3.85 1.41 18.96
CA LYS A 230 -2.62 1.08 19.68
C LYS A 230 -1.48 1.96 19.16
N ILE A 231 -0.74 2.58 20.07
CA ILE A 231 0.49 3.31 19.80
C ILE A 231 1.64 2.31 19.87
N VAL A 232 2.44 2.23 18.81
CA VAL A 232 3.59 1.31 18.73
C VAL A 232 4.89 1.98 18.30
N ARG A 233 4.81 3.24 17.87
CA ARG A 233 5.87 4.22 17.58
C ARG A 233 5.22 5.61 17.64
N LEU A 234 6.01 6.69 17.52
CA LEU A 234 5.47 8.02 17.24
C LEU A 234 4.64 7.99 15.94
N ASP A 235 3.58 8.79 15.88
CA ASP A 235 2.58 8.72 14.82
C ASP A 235 3.16 9.12 13.47
N ARG A 236 3.92 10.21 13.46
CA ARG A 236 4.71 10.69 12.31
C ARG A 236 6.17 10.59 12.67
N VAL A 237 6.93 9.92 11.80
CA VAL A 237 8.37 9.64 12.00
C VAL A 237 9.22 10.10 10.82
N SER A 238 8.61 10.87 9.91
CA SER A 238 9.29 11.41 8.73
C SER A 238 8.98 12.89 8.54
N ILE A 239 9.96 13.65 8.10
CA ILE A 239 9.83 15.08 7.77
C ILE A 239 10.16 15.28 6.29
N VAL A 240 9.50 16.21 5.62
CA VAL A 240 9.79 16.59 4.23
C VAL A 240 10.16 18.07 4.19
N TYR A 241 11.34 18.38 3.65
CA TYR A 241 11.86 19.72 3.47
C TYR A 241 11.73 20.12 1.99
N PRO A 242 11.13 21.27 1.64
CA PRO A 242 11.09 21.73 0.26
C PRO A 242 12.49 22.11 -0.23
N ILE A 243 12.75 21.91 -1.53
CA ILE A 243 14.02 22.28 -2.17
C ILE A 243 13.85 23.65 -2.82
N GLU A 244 14.05 24.70 -2.03
CA GLU A 244 13.94 26.12 -2.47
C GLU A 244 15.30 26.78 -2.74
N GLU A 245 16.38 26.14 -2.29
CA GLU A 245 17.75 26.63 -2.42
C GLU A 245 18.67 25.47 -2.87
N ILE A 246 19.80 25.80 -3.50
CA ILE A 246 20.82 24.80 -3.92
C ILE A 246 21.28 23.95 -2.73
N HIS A 247 21.43 24.57 -1.54
CA HIS A 247 21.84 23.91 -0.30
C HIS A 247 20.67 23.89 0.68
N THR A 248 20.19 22.70 1.04
CA THR A 248 19.10 22.53 2.01
C THR A 248 19.61 21.75 3.22
N SER A 249 19.50 22.34 4.41
CA SER A 249 19.73 21.62 5.67
C SER A 249 18.51 20.78 6.04
N VAL A 250 18.73 19.52 6.41
CA VAL A 250 17.67 18.60 6.83
C VAL A 250 18.03 17.90 8.13
N ALA A 251 17.04 17.65 8.96
CA ALA A 251 17.21 16.96 10.24
C ALA A 251 15.95 16.16 10.62
N ASN A 252 16.08 15.24 11.56
CA ASN A 252 14.97 14.54 12.18
C ASN A 252 15.49 13.97 13.51
N PRO A 253 14.84 14.24 14.66
CA PRO A 253 15.33 13.77 15.96
C PRO A 253 15.29 12.24 16.10
N LEU A 254 14.58 11.56 15.19
CA LEU A 254 14.56 10.10 15.07
C LEU A 254 15.56 9.55 14.05
N GLY A 255 16.26 10.41 13.31
CA GLY A 255 17.01 10.01 12.12
C GLY A 255 16.10 9.50 10.99
N GLY A 256 16.69 8.81 10.02
CA GLY A 256 15.93 8.18 8.93
C GLY A 256 16.66 8.16 7.60
N GLY A 257 16.22 7.28 6.69
CA GLY A 257 16.69 7.31 5.31
C GLY A 257 16.40 8.65 4.63
N ILE A 258 17.30 9.12 3.78
CA ILE A 258 17.17 10.37 3.02
C ILE A 258 16.67 10.02 1.61
N TYR A 259 15.59 10.68 1.18
CA TYR A 259 14.96 10.46 -0.13
C TYR A 259 14.72 11.79 -0.83
N ILE A 260 14.71 11.78 -2.16
CA ILE A 260 14.18 12.89 -2.95
C ILE A 260 12.75 12.55 -3.37
N GLU A 261 11.83 13.47 -3.11
CA GLU A 261 10.45 13.46 -3.59
C GLU A 261 10.40 14.26 -4.89
N VAL A 262 10.17 13.57 -6.00
CA VAL A 262 10.09 14.13 -7.35
C VAL A 262 8.61 14.45 -7.62
N PRO A 263 8.23 15.72 -7.88
CA PRO A 263 6.82 16.07 -8.05
C PRO A 263 6.27 15.56 -9.39
N TYR A 264 4.96 15.36 -9.44
CA TYR A 264 4.28 15.00 -10.68
C TYR A 264 4.48 16.08 -11.76
N LEU A 265 4.64 15.64 -13.01
CA LEU A 265 5.00 16.44 -14.18
C LEU A 265 6.45 16.99 -14.18
N ALA A 266 7.29 16.59 -13.22
CA ALA A 266 8.71 16.92 -13.29
C ALA A 266 9.39 16.27 -14.50
N ASP A 267 10.30 16.99 -15.14
CA ASP A 267 11.10 16.48 -16.26
C ASP A 267 12.56 16.96 -16.18
N ALA A 268 13.19 16.80 -15.01
CA ALA A 268 14.58 17.22 -14.81
C ALA A 268 15.62 16.16 -15.24
N GLY A 269 15.17 14.99 -15.70
CA GLY A 269 16.02 13.90 -16.17
C GLY A 269 16.85 13.26 -15.06
N ILE A 270 18.00 12.71 -15.44
CA ILE A 270 18.95 12.13 -14.50
C ILE A 270 19.82 13.25 -13.90
N VAL A 271 19.81 13.36 -12.57
CA VAL A 271 20.55 14.40 -11.84
C VAL A 271 21.40 13.83 -10.71
N LYS A 272 22.40 14.59 -10.29
CA LYS A 272 23.27 14.27 -9.16
C LYS A 272 22.91 15.12 -7.94
N VAL A 273 22.74 14.47 -6.80
CA VAL A 273 22.52 15.09 -5.49
C VAL A 273 23.69 14.75 -4.60
N ARG A 274 24.18 15.71 -3.81
CA ARG A 274 25.29 15.51 -2.87
C ARG A 274 24.77 15.66 -1.44
N ILE A 275 25.16 14.74 -0.57
CA ILE A 275 24.68 14.70 0.82
C ILE A 275 25.90 14.68 1.74
N LYS A 276 26.03 15.73 2.54
CA LYS A 276 27.09 15.89 3.55
C LYS A 276 26.55 15.58 4.94
N ASN A 277 27.41 15.07 5.82
CA ASN A 277 27.06 14.70 7.20
C ASN A 277 25.92 13.66 7.29
N ALA A 278 26.00 12.63 6.43
CA ALA A 278 25.11 11.48 6.45
C ALA A 278 25.90 10.17 6.44
N VAL A 279 25.25 9.10 6.88
CA VAL A 279 25.80 7.75 6.91
C VAL A 279 25.28 6.97 5.71
N ARG A 280 26.05 6.01 5.18
CA ARG A 280 25.54 5.11 4.15
C ARG A 280 24.54 4.10 4.74
N SER A 281 23.48 3.81 3.98
CA SER A 281 22.51 2.75 4.23
C SER A 281 22.62 1.71 3.12
N PRO A 282 22.32 0.42 3.36
CA PRO A 282 22.31 -0.56 2.29
C PRO A 282 21.38 -0.15 1.16
N PHE A 283 21.90 -0.10 -0.06
CA PHE A 283 21.12 0.23 -1.24
C PHE A 283 21.50 -0.67 -2.40
N PHE A 284 20.51 -1.40 -2.92
CA PHE A 284 20.67 -2.15 -4.15
C PHE A 284 19.91 -1.47 -5.28
N SER A 285 20.64 -1.02 -6.29
CA SER A 285 20.03 -0.42 -7.47
C SER A 285 20.08 -1.35 -8.68
N ALA A 286 18.90 -1.63 -9.25
CA ALA A 286 18.71 -2.29 -10.54
C ALA A 286 18.33 -1.30 -11.65
N ARG A 287 18.37 0.02 -11.36
CA ARG A 287 18.01 1.09 -12.29
C ARG A 287 18.92 1.09 -13.51
N SER A 288 18.39 1.46 -14.68
CA SER A 288 19.15 1.45 -15.93
C SER A 288 20.40 2.36 -15.94
N PHE A 289 20.41 3.44 -15.16
CA PHE A 289 21.46 4.46 -15.18
C PHE A 289 22.47 4.40 -14.02
N ASP A 290 22.26 3.53 -13.03
CA ASP A 290 23.10 3.45 -11.83
C ASP A 290 22.93 2.07 -11.17
N LYS A 291 23.61 1.04 -11.71
CA LYS A 291 23.43 -0.35 -11.26
C LYS A 291 24.44 -0.75 -10.19
N THR A 292 23.95 -1.35 -9.11
CA THR A 292 24.76 -2.07 -8.13
C THR A 292 25.09 -3.47 -8.68
N THR A 293 26.38 -3.80 -8.80
CA THR A 293 26.81 -5.16 -9.15
C THR A 293 26.61 -6.13 -7.98
N LEU A 294 26.51 -7.42 -8.29
CA LEU A 294 26.42 -8.47 -7.28
C LEU A 294 27.63 -8.46 -6.31
N GLU A 295 28.81 -8.15 -6.82
CA GLU A 295 30.02 -8.05 -6.02
C GLU A 295 29.98 -6.84 -5.08
N GLN A 296 29.60 -5.66 -5.58
CA GLN A 296 29.41 -4.46 -4.74
C GLN A 296 28.37 -4.72 -3.66
N TRP A 297 27.26 -5.39 -3.99
CA TRP A 297 26.26 -5.76 -3.00
C TRP A 297 26.84 -6.62 -1.89
N ARG A 298 27.51 -7.73 -2.25
CA ARG A 298 28.03 -8.72 -1.31
C ARG A 298 29.17 -8.20 -0.43
N LYS A 299 30.01 -7.32 -0.97
CA LYS A 299 31.22 -6.83 -0.29
C LYS A 299 31.03 -5.48 0.41
N ILE A 300 30.10 -4.64 -0.07
CA ILE A 300 30.00 -3.23 0.33
C ILE A 300 28.58 -2.89 0.76
N GLU A 301 27.61 -2.87 -0.17
CA GLU A 301 26.32 -2.21 0.07
C GLU A 301 25.54 -2.86 1.23
N ARG A 302 25.46 -4.19 1.29
CA ARG A 302 24.70 -4.89 2.35
C ARG A 302 25.29 -4.74 3.75
N HIS A 303 26.52 -4.23 3.85
CA HIS A 303 27.27 -4.05 5.09
C HIS A 303 27.30 -2.60 5.57
N HIS A 304 26.66 -1.67 4.86
CA HIS A 304 26.48 -0.31 5.34
C HIS A 304 25.64 -0.28 6.63
N PRO A 305 25.96 0.62 7.58
CA PRO A 305 25.45 0.53 8.96
C PRO A 305 24.01 1.06 9.12
N GLY A 306 23.45 1.74 8.12
CA GLY A 306 22.08 2.24 8.19
C GLY A 306 21.06 1.12 8.49
N PRO A 307 20.03 1.37 9.31
CA PRO A 307 19.13 0.32 9.82
C PRO A 307 18.10 -0.20 8.80
N TRP A 308 17.99 0.45 7.64
CA TRP A 308 17.09 0.05 6.55
C TRP A 308 17.83 -0.10 5.24
N ALA A 309 17.40 -1.08 4.46
CA ALA A 309 17.87 -1.33 3.11
C ALA A 309 16.79 -0.96 2.10
N ASP A 310 17.17 -0.17 1.10
CA ASP A 310 16.31 0.15 -0.04
C ASP A 310 16.74 -0.67 -1.27
N PHE A 311 15.77 -1.09 -2.07
CA PHE A 311 15.98 -1.75 -3.35
C PHE A 311 15.14 -1.02 -4.39
N GLU A 312 15.75 -0.55 -5.47
CA GLU A 312 15.06 0.23 -6.51
C GLU A 312 15.44 -0.25 -7.91
N SER A 313 14.43 -0.40 -8.76
CA SER A 313 14.56 -0.48 -10.22
C SER A 313 13.73 0.62 -10.87
N ASP A 314 13.71 0.67 -12.20
CA ASP A 314 12.86 1.60 -12.94
C ASP A 314 11.35 1.30 -12.78
N LYS A 315 10.99 0.13 -12.21
CA LYS A 315 9.61 -0.40 -12.17
C LYS A 315 9.13 -0.73 -10.76
N PHE A 316 10.02 -1.07 -9.85
CA PHE A 316 9.70 -1.59 -8.52
C PHE A 316 10.59 -0.98 -7.44
N MET A 317 10.03 -0.84 -6.24
CA MET A 317 10.80 -0.44 -5.08
C MET A 317 10.38 -1.25 -3.85
N MET A 318 11.33 -1.54 -2.96
CA MET A 318 11.01 -2.02 -1.63
C MET A 318 11.98 -1.49 -0.58
N GLN A 319 11.50 -1.46 0.65
CA GLN A 319 12.30 -1.17 1.82
C GLN A 319 12.13 -2.26 2.88
N VAL A 320 13.25 -2.77 3.37
CA VAL A 320 13.31 -3.80 4.41
C VAL A 320 14.35 -3.45 5.48
N PRO A 321 14.23 -3.94 6.72
CA PRO A 321 15.26 -3.76 7.74
C PRO A 321 16.61 -4.37 7.30
N THR A 322 17.72 -3.70 7.61
CA THR A 322 19.07 -4.21 7.33
C THR A 322 19.32 -5.56 8.01
N LYS A 323 18.70 -5.78 9.17
CA LYS A 323 18.68 -7.05 9.90
C LYS A 323 18.21 -8.25 9.05
N TRP A 324 17.46 -8.03 7.98
CA TRP A 324 16.99 -9.09 7.09
C TRP A 324 17.96 -9.44 5.97
N ILE A 325 18.92 -8.56 5.66
CA ILE A 325 19.68 -8.60 4.40
C ILE A 325 21.21 -8.61 4.53
N TYR A 326 21.78 -8.46 5.73
CA TYR A 326 23.25 -8.35 5.88
C TYR A 326 24.03 -9.61 5.44
N ASN A 327 23.35 -10.75 5.30
CA ASN A 327 23.86 -12.00 4.72
C ASN A 327 23.08 -12.44 3.46
N TYR A 328 22.27 -11.54 2.85
CA TYR A 328 21.48 -11.85 1.66
C TYR A 328 22.33 -11.75 0.40
N ASP A 329 22.32 -12.80 -0.43
CA ASP A 329 23.36 -13.00 -1.45
C ASP A 329 22.97 -12.60 -2.87
N ASP A 330 21.71 -12.68 -3.28
CA ASP A 330 21.31 -12.47 -4.68
C ASP A 330 20.12 -11.51 -4.84
N PRO A 331 20.36 -10.20 -4.71
CA PRO A 331 19.34 -9.18 -5.01
C PRO A 331 19.12 -8.97 -6.51
N VAL A 332 20.01 -9.48 -7.37
CA VAL A 332 19.92 -9.32 -8.82
C VAL A 332 18.75 -10.15 -9.34
N THR A 333 18.70 -11.43 -8.98
CA THR A 333 17.57 -12.31 -9.33
C THR A 333 16.27 -11.78 -8.73
N LEU A 334 16.30 -11.35 -7.46
CA LEU A 334 15.13 -10.82 -6.79
C LEU A 334 14.50 -9.63 -7.53
N MET A 335 15.31 -8.61 -7.85
CA MET A 335 14.81 -7.40 -8.52
C MET A 335 14.39 -7.66 -9.96
N ARG A 336 15.07 -8.57 -10.67
CA ARG A 336 14.64 -9.00 -12.01
C ARG A 336 13.26 -9.66 -11.97
N ASP A 337 13.00 -10.49 -10.98
CA ASP A 337 11.72 -11.19 -10.86
C ASP A 337 10.59 -10.20 -10.50
N TRP A 338 10.87 -9.22 -9.64
CA TRP A 338 9.93 -8.12 -9.36
C TRP A 338 9.66 -7.26 -10.60
N ASP A 339 10.67 -6.87 -11.36
CA ASP A 339 10.52 -6.12 -12.61
C ASP A 339 9.68 -6.88 -13.63
N LYS A 340 9.96 -8.17 -13.81
CA LYS A 340 9.15 -9.05 -14.66
C LYS A 340 7.70 -9.06 -14.23
N SER A 341 7.43 -9.09 -12.93
CA SER A 341 6.06 -9.06 -12.43
C SER A 341 5.37 -7.72 -12.70
N MET A 342 6.08 -6.59 -12.59
CA MET A 342 5.54 -5.27 -12.90
C MET A 342 5.26 -5.09 -14.39
N ASP A 343 6.07 -5.70 -15.26
CA ASP A 343 5.80 -5.78 -16.70
C ASP A 343 4.51 -6.54 -16.97
N ILE A 344 4.36 -7.76 -16.41
CA ILE A 344 3.16 -8.56 -16.59
C ILE A 344 1.89 -7.84 -16.10
N VAL A 345 1.98 -7.12 -14.98
CA VAL A 345 0.84 -6.31 -14.49
C VAL A 345 0.54 -5.15 -15.44
N SER A 346 1.56 -4.48 -15.97
CA SER A 346 1.37 -3.38 -16.93
C SER A 346 0.76 -3.86 -18.24
N GLU A 347 1.28 -4.96 -18.79
CA GLU A 347 0.71 -5.62 -19.97
C GLU A 347 -0.74 -6.02 -19.75
N LEU A 348 -1.04 -6.71 -18.63
CA LEU A 348 -2.40 -7.17 -18.32
C LEU A 348 -3.43 -6.04 -18.40
N PHE A 349 -3.08 -4.85 -17.91
CA PHE A 349 -3.98 -3.70 -17.92
C PHE A 349 -3.73 -2.74 -19.10
N GLY A 350 -2.94 -3.15 -20.10
CA GLY A 350 -2.70 -2.39 -21.31
C GLY A 350 -1.94 -1.08 -21.11
N LEU A 351 -1.14 -0.97 -20.04
CA LEU A 351 -0.36 0.20 -19.64
C LEU A 351 1.11 0.10 -20.08
N PRO A 352 1.85 1.23 -20.21
CA PRO A 352 3.28 1.21 -20.49
C PRO A 352 4.10 0.44 -19.46
N LEU A 353 5.14 -0.27 -19.93
CA LEU A 353 6.05 -1.05 -19.07
C LEU A 353 6.86 -0.16 -18.12
N ILE A 354 7.30 1.00 -18.61
CA ILE A 354 7.92 2.05 -17.78
C ILE A 354 6.85 3.09 -17.50
N ARG A 355 6.55 3.27 -16.23
CA ARG A 355 5.58 4.26 -15.74
C ARG A 355 6.31 5.45 -15.12
N PRO A 356 5.68 6.63 -15.01
CA PRO A 356 6.30 7.80 -14.40
C PRO A 356 6.79 7.59 -12.95
N LYS A 357 6.14 6.65 -12.25
CA LYS A 357 6.47 6.22 -10.90
C LYS A 357 6.58 4.71 -10.86
N THR A 358 7.36 4.16 -9.93
CA THR A 358 7.42 2.71 -9.71
C THR A 358 6.01 2.14 -9.54
N VAL A 359 5.73 1.04 -10.24
CA VAL A 359 4.41 0.38 -10.30
C VAL A 359 3.97 -0.08 -8.93
N LEU A 360 4.92 -0.55 -8.12
CA LEU A 360 4.71 -1.00 -6.75
C LEU A 360 5.90 -0.56 -5.89
N TYR A 361 5.57 0.00 -4.71
CA TYR A 361 6.51 0.27 -3.64
C TYR A 361 6.06 -0.48 -2.38
N LEU A 362 6.86 -1.45 -1.92
CA LEU A 362 6.59 -2.22 -0.71
C LEU A 362 7.37 -1.71 0.49
N GLN A 363 6.72 -1.66 1.65
CA GLN A 363 7.36 -1.33 2.92
C GLN A 363 6.78 -2.19 4.04
N VAL A 364 7.56 -2.38 5.11
CA VAL A 364 7.09 -2.98 6.37
C VAL A 364 7.06 -1.93 7.48
N ASP A 365 6.15 -2.08 8.43
CA ASP A 365 5.97 -1.16 9.56
C ASP A 365 5.63 -1.96 10.83
N LEU A 366 5.61 -1.34 12.01
CA LEU A 366 5.29 -2.01 13.27
C LEU A 366 3.83 -2.46 13.37
N ILE A 367 2.95 -1.81 12.61
CA ILE A 367 1.53 -2.11 12.52
C ILE A 367 1.04 -1.82 11.10
N PHE A 368 0.03 -2.57 10.65
CA PHE A 368 -0.59 -2.31 9.34
C PHE A 368 -1.15 -0.90 9.25
N ARG A 369 -1.10 -0.30 8.06
CA ARG A 369 -1.67 1.03 7.80
C ARG A 369 -3.16 1.12 8.16
N GLY A 370 -3.96 0.11 7.86
CA GLY A 370 -5.39 0.08 8.17
C GLY A 370 -5.81 -1.11 9.03
N SER A 371 -7.11 -1.38 9.13
CA SER A 371 -7.68 -2.56 9.82
C SER A 371 -7.73 -3.81 8.92
N ALA A 372 -7.48 -3.62 7.63
CA ALA A 372 -7.30 -4.62 6.59
C ALA A 372 -5.99 -4.33 5.84
N ASN A 373 -5.72 -5.09 4.78
CA ASN A 373 -4.69 -4.75 3.81
C ASN A 373 -5.20 -3.62 2.90
N PHE A 374 -4.30 -2.76 2.42
CA PHE A 374 -4.63 -1.64 1.55
C PHE A 374 -3.60 -1.47 0.44
N PRO A 375 -4.00 -0.92 -0.72
CA PRO A 375 -3.06 -0.38 -1.69
C PRO A 375 -2.36 0.86 -1.14
N GLY A 376 -1.25 1.24 -1.76
CA GLY A 376 -0.65 2.55 -1.53
C GLY A 376 0.77 2.67 -2.05
N TYR A 377 1.33 3.86 -1.83
CA TYR A 377 2.71 4.18 -2.13
C TYR A 377 3.37 4.82 -0.90
N PRO A 378 4.01 4.03 0.00
CA PRO A 378 4.20 2.58 -0.06
C PRO A 378 2.98 1.76 0.35
N GLN A 379 2.86 0.58 -0.24
CA GLN A 379 1.99 -0.48 0.25
C GLN A 379 2.63 -1.13 1.48
N SER A 380 1.98 -1.01 2.64
CA SER A 380 2.49 -1.47 3.95
C SER A 380 1.49 -2.39 4.65
N ASN A 381 1.57 -3.68 4.30
CA ASN A 381 0.65 -4.74 4.73
C ASN A 381 1.37 -5.86 5.52
N PHE A 382 2.61 -5.62 5.97
CA PHE A 382 3.39 -6.58 6.76
C PHE A 382 3.97 -5.93 7.98
N ARG A 383 4.02 -6.71 9.06
CA ARG A 383 4.55 -6.26 10.34
C ARG A 383 6.04 -6.53 10.42
N TYR A 384 6.75 -5.58 11.00
CA TYR A 384 8.12 -5.72 11.46
C TYR A 384 8.15 -5.58 12.98
N ASN A 385 9.06 -6.31 13.63
CA ASN A 385 9.32 -6.18 15.06
C ASN A 385 10.83 -5.96 15.28
N PRO A 386 11.27 -4.75 15.66
CA PRO A 386 12.68 -4.40 15.87
C PRO A 386 13.43 -5.28 16.88
N ASN A 387 12.69 -5.89 17.81
CA ASN A 387 13.22 -6.75 18.87
C ASN A 387 13.43 -8.21 18.43
N THR A 388 13.00 -8.58 17.21
CA THR A 388 13.18 -9.96 16.72
C THR A 388 14.63 -10.13 16.26
N PRO A 389 15.36 -11.13 16.78
CA PRO A 389 16.68 -11.46 16.25
C PRO A 389 16.55 -12.02 14.83
N GLU A 390 17.50 -11.68 13.96
CA GLU A 390 17.50 -12.07 12.56
C GLU A 390 18.93 -12.43 12.15
N ASN A 391 19.08 -13.36 11.21
CA ASN A 391 20.36 -13.89 10.75
C ASN A 391 20.90 -13.19 9.48
N GLY A 392 20.25 -12.11 9.02
CA GLY A 392 20.66 -11.37 7.82
C GLY A 392 20.31 -12.04 6.50
N HIS A 393 19.65 -13.20 6.53
CA HIS A 393 19.12 -13.90 5.37
C HIS A 393 17.72 -14.41 5.74
N SER A 394 16.84 -13.47 6.05
CA SER A 394 15.54 -13.82 6.60
C SER A 394 14.66 -14.49 5.56
N ASP A 395 13.91 -15.50 6.01
CA ASP A 395 12.98 -16.29 5.17
C ASP A 395 11.68 -15.53 4.82
N HIS A 396 11.71 -14.20 4.94
CA HIS A 396 10.58 -13.32 4.65
C HIS A 396 10.25 -13.34 3.17
N TRP A 397 8.98 -13.48 2.84
CA TRP A 397 8.53 -13.67 1.47
C TRP A 397 8.96 -12.53 0.52
N LEU A 398 9.10 -11.28 1.01
CA LEU A 398 9.58 -10.14 0.20
C LEU A 398 10.95 -10.43 -0.43
N LEU A 399 11.81 -11.15 0.28
CA LEU A 399 13.17 -11.53 -0.16
C LEU A 399 13.21 -12.85 -0.94
N LYS A 400 12.07 -13.56 -1.03
CA LYS A 400 11.91 -14.76 -1.87
C LYS A 400 11.36 -14.44 -3.27
N GLY A 401 10.94 -13.20 -3.49
CA GLY A 401 10.40 -12.75 -4.77
C GLY A 401 8.88 -12.87 -4.90
N PRO A 402 8.33 -12.32 -5.99
CA PRO A 402 6.88 -12.16 -6.22
C PRO A 402 6.12 -13.49 -6.29
N GLN A 403 6.79 -14.61 -6.58
CA GLN A 403 6.19 -15.95 -6.62
C GLN A 403 5.89 -16.47 -5.21
N SER A 404 6.52 -15.92 -4.17
CA SER A 404 6.37 -16.37 -2.80
C SER A 404 5.25 -15.61 -2.10
N ALA A 405 4.11 -16.27 -1.86
CA ALA A 405 2.99 -15.70 -1.08
C ALA A 405 2.48 -14.31 -1.54
N GLY A 406 2.63 -13.95 -2.83
CA GLY A 406 2.25 -12.65 -3.38
C GLY A 406 0.75 -12.34 -3.42
N GLN A 407 -0.14 -13.26 -3.03
CA GLN A 407 -1.60 -13.11 -3.18
C GLN A 407 -2.14 -11.80 -2.59
N THR A 408 -1.70 -11.43 -1.40
CA THR A 408 -2.14 -10.20 -0.73
C THR A 408 -1.64 -8.98 -1.49
N ILE A 409 -0.40 -9.02 -1.97
CA ILE A 409 0.25 -7.86 -2.57
C ILE A 409 -0.21 -7.58 -3.97
N PHE A 410 -0.46 -8.62 -4.75
CA PHE A 410 -1.06 -8.48 -6.06
C PHE A 410 -2.57 -8.21 -5.97
N HIS A 411 -3.27 -8.65 -4.91
CA HIS A 411 -4.64 -8.24 -4.64
C HIS A 411 -4.75 -6.73 -4.44
N GLU A 412 -3.94 -6.18 -3.52
CA GLU A 412 -3.91 -4.74 -3.28
C GLU A 412 -3.38 -3.96 -4.49
N LEU A 413 -2.37 -4.48 -5.22
CA LEU A 413 -1.93 -3.87 -6.48
C LEU A 413 -3.06 -3.85 -7.52
N GLY A 414 -3.89 -4.89 -7.57
CA GLY A 414 -5.09 -4.95 -8.41
C GLY A 414 -6.09 -3.85 -8.08
N HIS A 415 -6.32 -3.56 -6.79
CA HIS A 415 -7.08 -2.37 -6.38
C HIS A 415 -6.43 -1.08 -6.87
N ALA A 416 -5.10 -0.97 -6.79
CA ALA A 416 -4.36 0.21 -7.20
C ALA A 416 -4.40 0.50 -8.71
N GLN A 417 -4.73 -0.48 -9.56
CA GLN A 417 -4.80 -0.27 -11.02
C GLN A 417 -6.07 0.45 -11.49
N LEU A 418 -7.09 0.59 -10.62
CA LEU A 418 -8.32 1.38 -10.90
C LEU A 418 -9.08 1.03 -12.20
N PHE A 419 -8.81 -0.14 -12.80
CA PHE A 419 -9.43 -0.65 -14.02
C PHE A 419 -10.94 -0.90 -13.90
N THR A 420 -11.62 -0.92 -15.05
CA THR A 420 -13.07 -1.14 -15.16
C THR A 420 -13.45 -2.62 -14.94
N LYS A 421 -14.59 -2.85 -14.29
CA LYS A 421 -15.06 -4.18 -13.85
C LYS A 421 -16.56 -4.32 -14.05
N PHE A 422 -17.05 -5.56 -14.13
CA PHE A 422 -18.49 -5.80 -13.97
C PHE A 422 -18.93 -5.46 -12.55
N ARG A 423 -20.23 -5.20 -12.38
CA ARG A 423 -20.80 -4.92 -11.07
C ARG A 423 -20.58 -6.09 -10.10
N GLY A 424 -20.09 -5.78 -8.90
CA GLY A 424 -19.89 -6.76 -7.82
C GLY A 424 -18.51 -7.42 -7.78
N GLU A 425 -17.63 -7.14 -8.74
CA GLU A 425 -16.32 -7.80 -8.84
C GLU A 425 -15.18 -7.13 -8.06
N VAL A 426 -15.45 -6.04 -7.33
CA VAL A 426 -14.43 -5.20 -6.68
C VAL A 426 -13.40 -6.03 -5.89
N GLU A 427 -13.85 -7.05 -5.16
CA GLU A 427 -13.02 -7.92 -4.32
C GLU A 427 -12.80 -9.32 -4.94
N ALA A 428 -13.00 -9.44 -6.25
CA ALA A 428 -12.85 -10.69 -7.01
C ALA A 428 -11.76 -10.55 -8.07
N VAL A 429 -11.99 -9.73 -9.09
CA VAL A 429 -11.08 -9.61 -10.25
C VAL A 429 -9.74 -8.97 -9.89
N VAL A 430 -9.65 -8.26 -8.76
CA VAL A 430 -8.38 -7.72 -8.23
C VAL A 430 -7.35 -8.81 -7.88
N ASN A 431 -7.74 -10.09 -7.82
CA ASN A 431 -6.81 -11.21 -7.67
C ASN A 431 -6.18 -11.68 -9.00
N LEU A 432 -6.75 -11.28 -10.15
CA LEU A 432 -6.28 -11.67 -11.49
C LEU A 432 -4.81 -11.33 -11.78
N PRO A 433 -4.25 -10.19 -11.33
CA PRO A 433 -2.85 -9.86 -11.59
C PRO A 433 -1.89 -10.95 -11.12
N TYR A 434 -2.16 -11.60 -9.99
CA TYR A 434 -1.27 -12.65 -9.50
C TYR A 434 -1.34 -13.92 -10.35
N VAL A 435 -2.51 -14.22 -10.93
CA VAL A 435 -2.66 -15.32 -11.89
C VAL A 435 -1.76 -15.08 -13.09
N ALA A 436 -1.82 -13.88 -13.67
CA ALA A 436 -0.98 -13.51 -14.82
C ALA A 436 0.51 -13.56 -14.46
N VAL A 437 0.90 -13.02 -13.32
CA VAL A 437 2.30 -13.02 -12.85
C VAL A 437 2.83 -14.45 -12.70
N LEU A 438 2.09 -15.35 -12.04
CA LEU A 438 2.53 -16.73 -11.88
C LEU A 438 2.55 -17.48 -13.22
N ASN A 439 1.49 -17.36 -14.02
CA ASN A 439 1.36 -18.12 -15.27
C ASN A 439 2.24 -17.56 -16.40
N LYS A 440 2.01 -16.32 -16.84
CA LYS A 440 2.82 -15.69 -17.89
C LYS A 440 4.25 -15.43 -17.43
N GLY A 441 4.39 -14.91 -16.21
CA GLY A 441 5.69 -14.47 -15.70
C GLY A 441 6.59 -15.62 -15.30
N PHE A 442 6.07 -16.69 -14.71
CA PHE A 442 6.91 -17.73 -14.11
C PHE A 442 6.58 -19.15 -14.57
N GLY A 443 5.75 -19.32 -15.60
CA GLY A 443 5.45 -20.61 -16.19
C GLY A 443 4.71 -21.56 -15.25
N VAL A 444 4.10 -21.04 -14.18
CA VAL A 444 3.24 -21.85 -13.31
C VAL A 444 2.01 -22.26 -14.12
N ASP A 445 1.63 -23.53 -14.05
CA ASP A 445 0.39 -24.02 -14.64
C ASP A 445 -0.79 -23.09 -14.30
N LEU A 446 -1.70 -22.85 -15.26
CA LEU A 446 -2.75 -21.84 -15.13
C LEU A 446 -3.71 -22.14 -13.98
N ASP A 447 -4.04 -23.42 -13.75
CA ASP A 447 -4.91 -23.83 -12.66
C ASP A 447 -4.20 -23.68 -11.31
N ALA A 448 -2.92 -24.02 -11.23
CA ALA A 448 -2.11 -23.77 -10.03
C ALA A 448 -1.95 -22.26 -9.73
N ALA A 449 -1.75 -21.43 -10.77
CA ALA A 449 -1.67 -19.99 -10.65
C ALA A 449 -3.00 -19.38 -10.15
N PHE A 450 -4.12 -19.83 -10.71
CA PHE A 450 -5.46 -19.43 -10.31
C PHE A 450 -5.81 -19.88 -8.89
N GLY A 451 -5.44 -21.10 -8.50
CA GLY A 451 -5.57 -21.54 -7.12
C GLY A 451 -4.81 -20.60 -6.18
N ARG A 452 -3.53 -20.35 -6.47
CA ARG A 452 -2.62 -19.54 -5.64
C ARG A 452 -2.95 -18.04 -5.61
N SER A 453 -3.79 -17.54 -6.52
CA SER A 453 -4.21 -16.14 -6.50
C SER A 453 -5.17 -15.79 -5.37
N PHE A 454 -5.66 -16.78 -4.64
CA PHE A 454 -6.47 -16.57 -3.45
C PHE A 454 -6.27 -17.70 -2.43
N SER A 455 -6.90 -17.60 -1.25
CA SER A 455 -6.69 -18.45 -0.07
C SER A 455 -6.89 -19.98 -0.24
N LYS A 456 -7.16 -20.48 -1.44
CA LYS A 456 -7.35 -21.90 -1.77
C LYS A 456 -6.45 -22.33 -2.94
N PRO A 457 -5.16 -22.62 -2.71
CA PRO A 457 -4.17 -22.92 -3.76
C PRO A 457 -4.48 -24.17 -4.63
N TYR A 458 -5.41 -25.02 -4.18
CA TYR A 458 -5.81 -26.26 -4.82
C TYR A 458 -7.07 -26.12 -5.71
N VAL A 459 -7.62 -24.92 -5.86
CA VAL A 459 -8.80 -24.67 -6.70
C VAL A 459 -8.37 -24.41 -8.14
N SER A 460 -8.65 -25.35 -9.03
CA SER A 460 -8.56 -25.17 -10.49
C SER A 460 -9.79 -24.45 -11.06
N LEU A 461 -9.76 -24.12 -12.35
CA LEU A 461 -10.92 -23.62 -13.09
C LEU A 461 -12.11 -24.57 -13.02
N ASP A 462 -11.87 -25.86 -13.21
CA ASP A 462 -12.90 -26.90 -13.11
C ASP A 462 -13.52 -26.94 -11.71
N GLN A 463 -12.71 -26.82 -10.66
CA GLN A 463 -13.22 -26.75 -9.29
C GLN A 463 -14.02 -25.46 -9.05
N ALA A 464 -13.58 -24.32 -9.58
CA ALA A 464 -14.33 -23.07 -9.48
C ALA A 464 -15.67 -23.11 -10.26
N ALA A 465 -15.69 -23.82 -11.40
CA ALA A 465 -16.91 -24.05 -12.18
C ALA A 465 -17.88 -24.93 -11.39
N ILE A 466 -17.42 -26.04 -10.80
CA ILE A 466 -18.26 -26.88 -9.92
C ILE A 466 -18.79 -26.07 -8.74
N MET A 467 -17.93 -25.27 -8.07
CA MET A 467 -18.33 -24.38 -6.97
C MET A 467 -19.47 -23.44 -7.36
N TRP A 468 -19.59 -23.05 -8.64
CA TRP A 468 -20.69 -22.26 -9.15
C TRP A 468 -21.92 -23.12 -9.49
N MET A 469 -21.71 -24.21 -10.24
CA MET A 469 -22.79 -25.07 -10.75
C MET A 469 -23.58 -25.77 -9.63
N VAL A 470 -22.94 -26.03 -8.48
CA VAL A 470 -23.59 -26.63 -7.31
C VAL A 470 -24.46 -25.64 -6.52
N THR A 471 -24.50 -24.36 -6.88
CA THR A 471 -25.33 -23.36 -6.19
C THR A 471 -26.80 -23.44 -6.58
N GLN A 472 -27.66 -22.93 -5.71
CA GLN A 472 -29.09 -22.82 -6.02
C GLN A 472 -29.36 -21.79 -7.13
N ASN A 473 -28.58 -20.70 -7.20
CA ASN A 473 -28.78 -19.66 -8.22
C ASN A 473 -28.48 -20.20 -9.62
N PHE A 474 -27.38 -20.95 -9.79
CA PHE A 474 -27.08 -21.60 -11.07
C PHE A 474 -28.20 -22.54 -11.52
N ARG A 475 -28.64 -23.46 -10.65
CA ARG A 475 -29.74 -24.41 -10.95
C ARG A 475 -31.05 -23.72 -11.34
N LYS A 476 -31.28 -22.51 -10.83
CA LYS A 476 -32.47 -21.70 -11.14
C LYS A 476 -32.28 -20.78 -12.35
N GLY A 477 -31.13 -20.84 -13.04
CA GLY A 477 -30.81 -19.96 -14.15
C GLY A 477 -30.74 -18.48 -13.74
N LYS A 478 -30.21 -18.20 -12.54
CA LYS A 478 -30.05 -16.84 -12.01
C LYS A 478 -28.58 -16.39 -12.08
N PRO A 479 -28.30 -15.08 -12.21
CA PRO A 479 -26.94 -14.57 -12.09
C PRO A 479 -26.37 -14.84 -10.69
N MET A 480 -25.05 -14.76 -10.55
CA MET A 480 -24.40 -14.82 -9.24
C MET A 480 -24.89 -13.70 -8.34
N ASN A 481 -25.11 -13.99 -7.06
CA ASN A 481 -25.54 -13.00 -6.08
C ASN A 481 -24.40 -12.00 -5.78
N ILE A 482 -24.62 -10.72 -6.12
CA ILE A 482 -23.67 -9.62 -5.86
C ILE A 482 -24.07 -8.74 -4.67
N SER A 483 -25.12 -9.09 -3.92
CA SER A 483 -25.56 -8.31 -2.75
C SER A 483 -24.43 -8.13 -1.74
N ASN A 484 -24.46 -7.03 -1.00
CA ASN A 484 -23.54 -6.79 0.11
C ASN A 484 -23.97 -7.62 1.35
N SER A 485 -24.00 -8.94 1.21
CA SER A 485 -24.37 -9.88 2.26
C SER A 485 -23.38 -11.06 2.31
N PRO A 486 -23.45 -11.92 3.34
CA PRO A 486 -22.73 -13.20 3.37
C PRO A 486 -23.09 -14.16 2.22
N ALA A 487 -24.25 -13.97 1.57
CA ALA A 487 -24.69 -14.81 0.45
C ALA A 487 -24.09 -14.38 -0.90
N ASN A 488 -23.13 -13.46 -0.91
CA ASN A 488 -22.46 -13.03 -2.13
C ASN A 488 -21.66 -14.19 -2.75
N GLU A 489 -21.77 -14.37 -4.06
CA GLU A 489 -21.17 -15.48 -4.79
C GLU A 489 -19.93 -15.07 -5.61
N VAL A 490 -19.60 -13.78 -5.65
CA VAL A 490 -18.54 -13.19 -6.47
C VAL A 490 -17.31 -12.81 -5.64
N ARG A 491 -17.46 -11.91 -4.65
CA ARG A 491 -16.31 -11.40 -3.88
C ARG A 491 -15.63 -12.49 -3.08
N TYR A 492 -14.30 -12.39 -2.95
CA TYR A 492 -13.47 -13.29 -2.16
C TYR A 492 -13.59 -14.77 -2.57
N GLN A 493 -13.85 -15.04 -3.86
CA GLN A 493 -14.10 -16.38 -4.39
C GLN A 493 -13.54 -16.52 -5.81
N HIS A 494 -12.88 -17.66 -6.08
CA HIS A 494 -12.35 -18.02 -7.40
C HIS A 494 -13.37 -17.86 -8.53
N ARG A 495 -14.60 -18.35 -8.33
CA ARG A 495 -15.68 -18.26 -9.32
C ARG A 495 -16.04 -16.82 -9.73
N GLY A 496 -15.77 -15.82 -8.89
CA GLY A 496 -16.06 -14.42 -9.19
C GLY A 496 -15.22 -13.83 -10.33
N TYR A 497 -14.02 -14.38 -10.57
CA TYR A 497 -13.11 -13.94 -11.62
C TYR A 497 -12.65 -15.06 -12.57
N GLY A 498 -13.20 -16.27 -12.41
CA GLY A 498 -12.90 -17.44 -13.24
C GLY A 498 -13.09 -17.20 -14.75
N LYS A 499 -14.07 -16.39 -15.16
CA LYS A 499 -14.27 -16.03 -16.58
C LYS A 499 -13.06 -15.38 -17.23
N TYR A 500 -12.31 -14.55 -16.50
CA TYR A 500 -11.13 -13.87 -17.07
C TYR A 500 -10.01 -14.89 -17.28
N VAL A 501 -9.80 -15.77 -16.31
CA VAL A 501 -8.81 -16.86 -16.41
C VAL A 501 -9.22 -17.86 -17.52
N GLU A 502 -10.51 -18.13 -17.69
CA GLU A 502 -11.03 -18.97 -18.77
C GLU A 502 -10.89 -18.31 -20.14
N ILE A 503 -11.10 -16.99 -20.26
CA ILE A 503 -10.78 -16.24 -21.49
C ILE A 503 -9.29 -16.37 -21.82
N ALA A 504 -8.41 -16.20 -20.83
CA ALA A 504 -6.98 -16.37 -21.03
C ALA A 504 -6.62 -17.81 -21.45
N LYS A 505 -7.32 -18.82 -20.92
CA LYS A 505 -7.13 -20.24 -21.29
C LYS A 505 -7.55 -20.54 -22.74
N LEU A 506 -8.67 -19.97 -23.19
CA LEU A 506 -9.27 -20.28 -24.50
C LEU A 506 -8.72 -19.39 -25.63
N PHE A 507 -8.44 -18.12 -25.34
CA PHE A 507 -8.10 -17.11 -26.36
C PHE A 507 -6.72 -16.48 -26.13
N GLY A 508 -6.00 -16.88 -25.06
CA GLY A 508 -4.74 -16.29 -24.66
C GLY A 508 -4.90 -15.00 -23.84
N TRP A 509 -3.86 -14.65 -23.10
CA TRP A 509 -3.84 -13.43 -22.27
C TRP A 509 -4.01 -12.15 -23.08
N LYS A 510 -3.59 -12.16 -24.36
CA LYS A 510 -3.64 -11.00 -25.23
C LYS A 510 -5.06 -10.46 -25.44
N ALA A 511 -6.07 -11.33 -25.39
CA ALA A 511 -7.48 -10.90 -25.47
C ALA A 511 -7.86 -9.95 -24.31
N LEU A 512 -7.36 -10.21 -23.10
CA LEU A 512 -7.60 -9.34 -21.94
C LEU A 512 -6.75 -8.08 -21.98
N GLU A 513 -5.49 -8.21 -22.37
CA GLU A 513 -4.54 -7.10 -22.48
C GLU A 513 -5.04 -6.07 -23.51
N ASP A 514 -5.48 -6.54 -24.68
CA ASP A 514 -6.05 -5.68 -25.72
C ASP A 514 -7.36 -5.04 -25.29
N PHE A 515 -8.18 -5.74 -24.51
CA PHE A 515 -9.40 -5.17 -23.95
C PHE A 515 -9.09 -4.00 -23.01
N TRP A 516 -8.21 -4.17 -22.03
CA TRP A 516 -7.88 -3.06 -21.14
C TRP A 516 -7.05 -1.98 -21.84
N HIS A 517 -6.23 -2.33 -22.83
CA HIS A 517 -5.56 -1.36 -23.68
C HIS A 517 -6.57 -0.50 -24.45
N SER A 518 -7.62 -1.10 -25.02
CA SER A 518 -8.67 -0.34 -25.71
C SER A 518 -9.40 0.61 -24.75
N VAL A 519 -9.66 0.19 -23.51
CA VAL A 519 -10.25 1.05 -22.46
C VAL A 519 -9.34 2.24 -22.14
N ASN A 520 -8.02 2.06 -22.12
CA ASN A 520 -7.09 3.17 -21.96
C ASN A 520 -7.12 4.13 -23.16
N LEU A 521 -7.21 3.60 -24.38
CA LEU A 521 -7.32 4.43 -25.60
C LEU A 521 -8.65 5.20 -25.65
N ASP A 522 -9.73 4.60 -25.16
CA ASP A 522 -11.03 5.25 -25.02
C ASP A 522 -10.97 6.39 -24.01
N TYR A 523 -10.31 6.17 -22.86
CA TYR A 523 -10.07 7.21 -21.85
C TYR A 523 -9.31 8.42 -22.41
N LEU A 524 -8.28 8.18 -23.23
CA LEU A 524 -7.53 9.25 -23.91
C LEU A 524 -8.35 10.02 -24.95
N LYS A 525 -9.52 9.50 -25.34
CA LYS A 525 -10.50 10.16 -26.21
C LYS A 525 -11.71 10.67 -25.43
N GLU A 526 -11.59 10.82 -24.11
CA GLU A 526 -12.64 11.30 -23.21
C GLU A 526 -13.87 10.37 -23.15
N VAL A 527 -13.69 9.09 -23.50
CA VAL A 527 -14.72 8.05 -23.35
C VAL A 527 -14.44 7.27 -22.08
N GLU A 528 -15.23 7.52 -21.03
CA GLU A 528 -15.08 6.88 -19.74
C GLU A 528 -16.14 5.80 -19.47
N TYR A 529 -15.75 4.78 -18.71
CA TYR A 529 -16.65 3.75 -18.22
C TYR A 529 -16.64 3.70 -16.69
N PRO A 530 -17.79 3.47 -16.04
CA PRO A 530 -17.85 3.33 -14.59
C PRO A 530 -16.94 2.21 -14.07
N ARG A 531 -15.99 2.56 -13.19
CA ARG A 531 -14.94 1.65 -12.70
C ARG A 531 -15.47 0.32 -12.15
N ASN A 532 -16.56 0.35 -11.38
CA ASN A 532 -17.07 -0.81 -10.64
C ASN A 532 -18.46 -1.27 -11.12
N SER A 533 -18.90 -0.76 -12.27
CA SER A 533 -20.22 -1.03 -12.84
C SER A 533 -20.22 -0.70 -14.34
N ASP A 534 -19.17 -1.13 -15.04
CA ASP A 534 -19.04 -0.95 -16.49
C ASP A 534 -20.24 -1.64 -17.17
N PRO A 535 -21.05 -0.94 -18.01
CA PRO A 535 -22.31 -1.46 -18.52
C PRO A 535 -22.16 -2.82 -19.21
N THR A 536 -22.92 -3.80 -18.71
CA THR A 536 -22.72 -5.23 -18.94
C THR A 536 -22.58 -5.58 -20.42
N ASP A 537 -23.57 -5.19 -21.23
CA ASP A 537 -23.64 -5.60 -22.64
C ASP A 537 -22.54 -4.94 -23.47
N SER A 538 -22.35 -3.63 -23.29
CA SER A 538 -21.27 -2.90 -23.97
C SER A 538 -19.88 -3.46 -23.64
N ARG A 539 -19.68 -3.89 -22.38
CA ARG A 539 -18.43 -4.50 -21.93
C ARG A 539 -18.24 -5.87 -22.56
N ILE A 540 -19.28 -6.71 -22.59
CA ILE A 540 -19.23 -8.03 -23.26
C ILE A 540 -18.89 -7.86 -24.74
N LEU A 541 -19.47 -6.88 -25.43
CA LEU A 541 -19.14 -6.56 -26.83
C LEU A 541 -17.67 -6.17 -26.98
N ARG A 542 -17.17 -5.21 -26.18
CA ARG A 542 -15.75 -4.80 -26.21
C ARG A 542 -14.77 -5.94 -25.90
N MET A 543 -15.11 -6.82 -24.96
CA MET A 543 -14.31 -8.01 -24.66
C MET A 543 -14.36 -9.03 -25.82
N SER A 544 -15.52 -9.17 -26.48
CA SER A 544 -15.69 -10.08 -27.61
C SER A 544 -14.90 -9.64 -28.85
N ARG A 545 -14.84 -8.32 -29.10
CA ARG A 545 -13.99 -7.73 -30.16
C ARG A 545 -12.53 -8.16 -30.06
N THR A 546 -11.98 -8.12 -28.85
CA THR A 546 -10.56 -8.39 -28.59
C THR A 546 -10.25 -9.88 -28.47
N ALA A 547 -11.22 -10.70 -28.04
CA ALA A 547 -11.13 -12.15 -28.12
C ALA A 547 -11.35 -12.71 -29.55
N GLY A 548 -11.94 -11.91 -30.45
CA GLY A 548 -12.29 -12.32 -31.81
C GLY A 548 -13.44 -13.32 -31.89
N ALA A 549 -14.26 -13.41 -30.84
CA ALA A 549 -15.35 -14.37 -30.72
C ALA A 549 -16.46 -13.84 -29.81
N ASP A 550 -17.69 -14.31 -30.01
CA ASP A 550 -18.82 -13.99 -29.13
C ASP A 550 -18.62 -14.62 -27.73
N LEU A 551 -18.30 -13.78 -26.73
CA LEU A 551 -18.06 -14.20 -25.35
C LEU A 551 -19.33 -14.31 -24.50
N ARG A 552 -20.51 -13.94 -25.02
CA ARG A 552 -21.78 -14.02 -24.25
C ARG A 552 -22.00 -15.38 -23.59
N PRO A 553 -21.80 -16.54 -24.26
CA PRO A 553 -22.12 -17.82 -23.65
C PRO A 553 -21.22 -18.12 -22.44
N LEU A 554 -19.94 -17.75 -22.53
CA LEU A 554 -18.98 -17.94 -21.46
C LEU A 554 -19.26 -17.01 -20.27
N ILE A 555 -19.57 -15.74 -20.54
CA ILE A 555 -19.83 -14.74 -19.50
C ILE A 555 -21.17 -15.01 -18.81
N HIS A 556 -22.20 -15.44 -19.57
CA HIS A 556 -23.48 -15.92 -19.03
C HIS A 556 -23.25 -17.13 -18.12
N PHE A 557 -22.48 -18.13 -18.56
CA PHE A 557 -22.13 -19.28 -17.72
C PHE A 557 -21.54 -18.83 -16.39
N TRP A 558 -20.61 -17.88 -16.37
CA TRP A 558 -20.01 -17.35 -15.15
C TRP A 558 -20.89 -16.34 -14.38
N GLY A 559 -22.20 -16.40 -14.58
CA GLY A 559 -23.21 -15.75 -13.73
C GLY A 559 -23.43 -14.28 -14.00
N ILE A 560 -22.99 -13.76 -15.16
CA ILE A 560 -23.27 -12.40 -15.63
C ILE A 560 -24.11 -12.50 -16.89
N HIS A 561 -25.40 -12.26 -16.76
CA HIS A 561 -26.33 -12.39 -17.86
C HIS A 561 -26.37 -11.08 -18.66
N PRO A 562 -26.46 -11.12 -20.00
CA PRO A 562 -26.75 -9.92 -20.78
C PRO A 562 -28.04 -9.24 -20.29
N GLU A 563 -28.05 -7.91 -20.30
CA GLU A 563 -29.20 -7.09 -19.93
C GLU A 563 -30.26 -7.13 -21.04
N ASP A 564 -29.83 -7.00 -22.30
CA ASP A 564 -30.61 -7.22 -23.52
C ASP A 564 -29.85 -8.17 -24.47
N ASN A 565 -30.11 -9.47 -24.33
CA ASN A 565 -29.39 -10.50 -25.08
C ASN A 565 -29.61 -10.41 -26.59
N ASP A 566 -30.79 -9.97 -27.04
CA ASP A 566 -31.15 -9.93 -28.46
C ASP A 566 -30.48 -8.73 -29.13
N ALA A 567 -30.55 -7.55 -28.51
CA ALA A 567 -29.80 -6.39 -29.01
C ALA A 567 -28.29 -6.64 -29.01
N LEU A 568 -27.75 -7.28 -27.98
CA LEU A 568 -26.34 -7.64 -27.94
C LEU A 568 -25.98 -8.68 -29.02
N LYS A 569 -26.87 -9.63 -29.34
CA LYS A 569 -26.70 -10.57 -30.46
C LYS A 569 -26.52 -9.83 -31.78
N GLU A 570 -27.43 -8.92 -32.09
CA GLU A 570 -27.42 -8.15 -33.32
C GLU A 570 -26.14 -7.32 -33.44
N ALA A 571 -25.68 -6.73 -32.33
CA ALA A 571 -24.42 -6.00 -32.29
C ALA A 571 -23.20 -6.89 -32.58
N MET A 572 -23.16 -8.11 -32.03
CA MET A 572 -22.08 -9.08 -32.31
C MET A 572 -22.06 -9.47 -33.80
N GLU A 573 -23.24 -9.80 -34.35
CA GLU A 573 -23.38 -10.21 -35.76
C GLU A 573 -22.97 -9.09 -36.72
N LYS A 574 -23.35 -7.85 -36.40
CA LYS A 574 -22.94 -6.66 -37.16
C LYS A 574 -21.42 -6.46 -37.21
N GLU A 575 -20.72 -6.88 -36.16
CA GLU A 575 -19.25 -6.83 -36.08
C GLU A 575 -18.57 -8.10 -36.59
N GLY A 576 -19.34 -9.06 -37.11
CA GLY A 576 -18.82 -10.33 -37.62
C GLY A 576 -18.30 -11.27 -36.52
N LEU A 577 -18.66 -11.03 -35.26
CA LEU A 577 -18.27 -11.86 -34.12
C LEU A 577 -19.15 -13.12 -34.12
N LYS A 578 -18.51 -14.29 -34.22
CA LYS A 578 -19.20 -15.58 -34.38
C LYS A 578 -19.21 -16.38 -33.07
N PRO A 579 -20.19 -17.29 -32.90
CA PRO A 579 -20.15 -18.30 -31.86
C PRO A 579 -18.84 -19.12 -31.91
N SER A 580 -18.27 -19.43 -30.75
CA SER A 580 -16.97 -20.09 -30.65
C SER A 580 -17.08 -21.58 -30.34
N PRO A 581 -16.49 -22.49 -31.15
CA PRO A 581 -16.41 -23.90 -30.81
C PRO A 581 -15.62 -24.16 -29.52
N LEU A 582 -14.63 -23.31 -29.19
CA LEU A 582 -13.86 -23.43 -27.95
C LEU A 582 -14.74 -23.19 -26.71
N ILE A 583 -15.65 -22.21 -26.79
CA ILE A 583 -16.60 -21.95 -25.70
C ILE A 583 -17.62 -23.08 -25.62
N TYR A 584 -18.16 -23.53 -26.76
CA TYR A 584 -19.08 -24.67 -26.79
C TYR A 584 -18.46 -25.90 -26.11
N ASP A 585 -17.26 -26.31 -26.54
CA ASP A 585 -16.55 -27.47 -26.00
C ASP A 585 -16.29 -27.32 -24.50
N ARG A 586 -15.97 -26.10 -24.04
CA ARG A 586 -15.79 -25.83 -22.61
C ARG A 586 -17.09 -25.97 -21.81
N LEU A 587 -18.21 -25.47 -22.31
CA LEU A 587 -19.51 -25.62 -21.63
C LEU A 587 -19.96 -27.09 -21.61
N VAL A 588 -19.72 -27.85 -22.68
CA VAL A 588 -19.97 -29.29 -22.72
C VAL A 588 -19.09 -30.01 -21.70
N HIS A 589 -17.79 -29.69 -21.63
CA HIS A 589 -16.90 -30.22 -20.59
C HIS A 589 -17.43 -29.94 -19.19
N TYR A 590 -17.76 -28.68 -18.86
CA TYR A 590 -18.31 -28.34 -17.55
C TYR A 590 -19.59 -29.08 -17.21
N LYS A 591 -20.45 -29.36 -18.20
CA LYS A 591 -21.66 -30.16 -17.99
C LYS A 591 -21.33 -31.58 -17.49
N THR A 592 -20.22 -32.17 -17.93
CA THR A 592 -19.74 -33.48 -17.45
C THR A 592 -19.20 -33.45 -16.02
N LEU A 593 -18.82 -32.27 -15.51
CA LEU A 593 -18.26 -32.12 -14.16
C LEU A 593 -19.31 -31.93 -13.07
N ILE A 594 -20.57 -31.74 -13.44
CA ILE A 594 -21.66 -31.49 -12.49
C ILE A 594 -21.83 -32.74 -11.61
N PRO A 595 -21.68 -32.62 -10.27
CA PRO A 595 -21.93 -33.75 -9.38
C PRO A 595 -23.38 -34.22 -9.51
N MET A 596 -23.57 -35.49 -9.84
CA MET A 596 -24.90 -36.07 -10.07
C MET A 596 -25.51 -36.68 -8.81
N ASN A 597 -24.73 -36.85 -7.75
CA ASN A 597 -25.21 -37.43 -6.50
C ASN A 597 -24.41 -36.89 -5.32
N ASN A 598 -24.81 -37.33 -4.12
CA ASN A 598 -24.18 -36.92 -2.89
C ASN A 598 -22.70 -37.29 -2.80
N ALA A 599 -22.33 -38.48 -3.28
CA ALA A 599 -20.97 -38.99 -3.18
C ALA A 599 -20.01 -38.15 -4.02
N GLU A 600 -20.39 -37.81 -5.25
CA GLU A 600 -19.62 -36.91 -6.13
C GLU A 600 -19.53 -35.50 -5.55
N PHE A 601 -20.64 -34.96 -5.00
CA PHE A 601 -20.63 -33.65 -4.35
C PHE A 601 -19.69 -33.65 -3.12
N ALA A 602 -19.68 -34.74 -2.35
CA ALA A 602 -18.77 -34.91 -1.23
C ALA A 602 -17.30 -35.04 -1.65
N GLN A 603 -17.01 -35.66 -2.80
CA GLN A 603 -15.66 -35.67 -3.37
C GLN A 603 -15.19 -34.25 -3.73
N HIS A 604 -16.03 -33.48 -4.43
CA HIS A 604 -15.75 -32.08 -4.71
C HIS A 604 -15.51 -31.27 -3.42
N ALA A 605 -16.38 -31.43 -2.41
CA ALA A 605 -16.28 -30.72 -1.15
C ALA A 605 -14.94 -31.00 -0.40
N LYS A 606 -14.40 -32.22 -0.52
CA LYS A 606 -13.07 -32.60 0.01
C LYS A 606 -11.94 -31.88 -0.71
N ILE A 607 -12.03 -31.71 -2.03
CA ILE A 607 -11.02 -30.98 -2.81
C ILE A 607 -10.98 -29.52 -2.37
N VAL A 608 -12.13 -28.86 -2.27
CA VAL A 608 -12.18 -27.43 -1.94
C VAL A 608 -12.02 -27.13 -0.44
N ASN A 609 -12.10 -28.15 0.42
CA ASN A 609 -11.87 -28.08 1.87
C ASN A 609 -11.03 -29.29 2.36
N PRO A 610 -9.74 -29.37 1.98
CA PRO A 610 -8.90 -30.54 2.26
C PRO A 610 -8.55 -30.72 3.74
N ARG A 611 -8.73 -29.67 4.56
CA ARG A 611 -8.57 -29.72 6.02
C ARG A 611 -9.83 -30.20 6.75
N GLY A 612 -10.86 -30.63 6.01
CA GLY A 612 -12.16 -31.03 6.55
C GLY A 612 -13.17 -29.88 6.59
N ILE A 613 -14.38 -30.22 7.04
CA ILE A 613 -15.54 -29.33 7.11
C ILE A 613 -16.07 -29.34 8.55
N SER A 614 -16.00 -28.20 9.20
CA SER A 614 -16.27 -27.99 10.62
C SER A 614 -17.68 -27.44 10.84
N LYS A 615 -18.33 -27.91 11.91
CA LYS A 615 -19.61 -27.38 12.39
C LYS A 615 -19.45 -25.95 12.91
N GLY A 616 -20.49 -25.12 12.79
CA GLY A 616 -20.54 -23.76 13.35
C GLY A 616 -19.96 -22.65 12.45
N ARG A 617 -19.52 -22.99 11.23
CA ARG A 617 -19.17 -22.00 10.20
C ARG A 617 -20.43 -21.38 9.59
N ASN A 618 -20.29 -20.23 8.91
CA ASN A 618 -21.41 -19.53 8.31
C ASN A 618 -22.08 -20.39 7.21
N PRO A 619 -23.40 -20.65 7.29
CA PRO A 619 -24.09 -21.57 6.37
C PRO A 619 -24.27 -21.03 4.94
N LEU A 620 -23.94 -19.75 4.70
CA LEU A 620 -24.18 -19.09 3.42
C LEU A 620 -22.97 -19.09 2.47
N TYR A 621 -21.76 -19.35 2.97
CA TYR A 621 -20.55 -19.36 2.14
C TYR A 621 -19.46 -20.31 2.67
N GLY A 622 -18.46 -20.58 1.82
CA GLY A 622 -17.25 -21.30 2.20
C GLY A 622 -17.53 -22.68 2.82
N GLU A 623 -16.75 -23.03 3.83
CA GLU A 623 -16.83 -24.30 4.56
C GLU A 623 -18.23 -24.58 5.15
N GLY A 624 -18.88 -23.56 5.73
CA GLY A 624 -20.19 -23.74 6.37
C GLY A 624 -21.33 -23.95 5.38
N TRP A 625 -21.22 -23.41 4.16
CA TRP A 625 -22.14 -23.74 3.08
C TRP A 625 -22.06 -25.22 2.70
N TYR A 626 -20.86 -25.76 2.54
CA TYR A 626 -20.69 -27.20 2.29
C TYR A 626 -21.21 -28.05 3.44
N TYR A 627 -20.95 -27.68 4.70
CA TYR A 627 -21.53 -28.36 5.86
C TYR A 627 -23.06 -28.45 5.78
N THR A 628 -23.71 -27.36 5.35
CA THR A 628 -25.17 -27.27 5.25
C THR A 628 -25.75 -28.08 4.09
N TRP A 629 -25.03 -28.15 2.97
CA TRP A 629 -25.51 -28.76 1.73
C TRP A 629 -25.10 -30.22 1.56
N LEU A 630 -24.04 -30.69 2.21
CA LEU A 630 -23.61 -32.08 2.16
C LEU A 630 -24.75 -33.06 2.49
N PRO A 631 -25.58 -32.91 3.54
CA PRO A 631 -26.67 -33.85 3.78
C PRO A 631 -27.90 -33.65 2.86
N LYS A 632 -27.90 -32.62 1.99
CA LYS A 632 -29.06 -32.22 1.18
C LYS A 632 -28.87 -32.42 -0.32
N TYR A 633 -27.61 -32.50 -0.78
CA TYR A 633 -27.32 -32.62 -2.20
C TYR A 633 -27.63 -34.04 -2.69
N GLU A 634 -28.65 -34.14 -3.53
CA GLU A 634 -29.19 -35.36 -4.13
C GLU A 634 -29.30 -35.21 -5.65
N GLU A 635 -29.66 -36.29 -6.35
CA GLU A 635 -29.67 -36.38 -7.82
C GLU A 635 -30.51 -35.30 -8.51
N SER A 636 -31.65 -34.93 -7.92
CA SER A 636 -32.52 -33.85 -8.43
C SER A 636 -31.76 -32.52 -8.61
N HIS A 637 -30.74 -32.25 -7.78
CA HIS A 637 -29.91 -31.05 -7.88
C HIS A 637 -28.93 -31.12 -9.05
N GLY A 638 -28.30 -32.28 -9.28
CA GLY A 638 -27.41 -32.50 -10.43
C GLY A 638 -28.17 -32.36 -11.75
N ILE A 639 -29.35 -32.98 -11.85
CA ILE A 639 -30.24 -32.87 -13.02
C ILE A 639 -30.62 -31.41 -13.28
N ALA A 640 -31.02 -30.67 -12.23
CA ALA A 640 -31.36 -29.26 -12.38
C ALA A 640 -30.17 -28.39 -12.81
N ALA A 641 -28.95 -28.70 -12.36
CA ALA A 641 -27.74 -28.00 -12.82
C ALA A 641 -27.42 -28.32 -14.28
N GLN A 642 -27.52 -29.59 -14.70
CA GLN A 642 -27.35 -29.97 -16.11
C GLN A 642 -28.39 -29.32 -17.01
N ALA A 643 -29.65 -29.24 -16.57
CA ALA A 643 -30.71 -28.57 -17.31
C ALA A 643 -30.46 -27.05 -17.43
N ALA A 644 -29.97 -26.41 -16.37
CA ALA A 644 -29.61 -24.99 -16.40
C ALA A 644 -28.46 -24.72 -17.40
N LEU A 645 -27.41 -25.56 -17.39
CA LEU A 645 -26.30 -25.42 -18.34
C LEU A 645 -26.74 -25.73 -19.78
N GLN A 646 -27.60 -26.74 -19.98
CA GLN A 646 -28.12 -27.06 -21.30
C GLN A 646 -28.91 -25.88 -21.88
N LYS A 647 -29.73 -25.18 -21.08
CA LYS A 647 -30.43 -23.97 -21.52
C LYS A 647 -29.48 -22.88 -22.01
N ILE A 648 -28.32 -22.70 -21.37
CA ILE A 648 -27.29 -21.76 -21.83
C ILE A 648 -26.72 -22.24 -23.18
N ILE A 649 -26.41 -23.53 -23.30
CA ILE A 649 -25.89 -24.09 -24.56
C ILE A 649 -26.91 -23.91 -25.69
N ASP A 650 -28.18 -24.26 -25.48
CA ASP A 650 -29.24 -24.15 -26.49
C ASP A 650 -29.50 -22.70 -26.91
N LEU A 651 -29.42 -21.76 -25.95
CA LEU A 651 -29.61 -20.33 -26.22
C LEU A 651 -28.56 -19.78 -27.19
N TYR A 652 -27.31 -20.20 -27.05
CA TYR A 652 -26.19 -19.65 -27.82
C TYR A 652 -25.73 -20.52 -28.99
N PHE A 653 -26.05 -21.81 -28.96
CA PHE A 653 -25.62 -22.82 -29.91
C PHE A 653 -26.82 -23.70 -30.36
N PRO A 654 -27.90 -23.11 -30.90
CA PRO A 654 -29.12 -23.85 -31.25
C PRO A 654 -28.90 -24.90 -32.35
N GLY A 655 -27.85 -24.75 -33.17
CA GLY A 655 -27.43 -25.72 -34.19
C GLY A 655 -26.42 -26.75 -33.70
N GLY A 656 -26.10 -26.78 -32.40
CA GLY A 656 -24.99 -27.55 -31.86
C GLY A 656 -23.64 -26.84 -32.02
N ARG A 657 -22.55 -27.62 -32.03
CA ARG A 657 -21.18 -27.11 -32.11
C ARG A 657 -20.96 -26.30 -33.40
N PRO A 658 -20.56 -25.01 -33.31
CA PRO A 658 -20.26 -24.17 -34.49
C PRO A 658 -19.06 -24.60 -35.32
#